data_AF-D8SNS4-F1
#
_entry.id   AF-D8SNS4-F1
#
_cell.length_a   1.000
_cell.length_b   1.000
_cell.length_c   1.000
_cell.angle_alpha   90.00
_cell.angle_beta   90.00
_cell.angle_gamma   90.00
#
_symmetry.space_group_name_H-M   'P 1'
#
loop_
_entity.id
_entity.type
_entity.pdbx_description
1 polymer ?
#
loop_
_entity_poly.entity_id
_entity_poly.type
_entity_poly.pdbx_seq_one_letter_code
_entity_poly.pdbx_strand_id
1 'polypeptide(L)'
;MGSLEEHQPAFPPSDIVFQHLIVHKAAQLKEKPNKADGTVLKFGAHTTDHMLQIVWKEELGWMPPKIVPLEPLSLHPCAQVLHYATECFEGMKAYKDKEGRIRLFRPDMHMNRLARSVARLALPSFDKEALLRCIEELLRVERDWISDVEGFSVYIRPTVIATQPSLGVQQSREALLFVVLSPAGSSFFSALSTSRLAPIKLRVDTQNTRAFPGGAGDRKLGSNYAPTIVPLLEAAKLGCSQPLFVMDDKYGGFVGEAGTMNIFFLLRSGQDTLELVTPALDGTILPGVTRDSVLKLATKIQGLEVSERSLRFSEIEAAAGQGRLVEAFGTGTACLIQPVSGLLKESGVMIEVPFDSKAANDAVAAAPGSLELEKEHVNRPGFNLCGLLVRALMDIHYGMAGLIDVLVDLNNTLVSTGGDIKFPCLVGSFCFAHGALEFLAALDRIPGVRIGFYSCGKALRNANLLQALSAGLEDRLGYKISQEIEVFSVRPGKKKPLHGLREGLDLERAILIDDTGRNSAMGEERNLVKIYHKRRLYDEEGKLCKGGNVFKARIANNLVRALGLLLKSIESSSSSKTLVQALESLQWNGDEYLHESSNSEEIYRLGLEAMRGVRPEFSIKEVILATDHGIRCSSTDIDVSAPPKDQDQTLTEQPVASSSGAELFKDQKEGESSVSAATTSLSIIVLGATGDLAKNKIFPALFALYYTGYLPEKIAIFGYSRSELQDEDLRRLIMGNLTCRLDHREGCEEKMESFLKNVYYEHGGYDTCDGMVILDKRLKKLEGSCCANRIFYLSVPHEVVVEVAQCVGTNAQSRSGHTRIIIEKPFGNDVHTSKKMTEGLLSKFTEDQIYRIDHLLGRDLIENLTVLRFSNLIFEPLWNRTYIRNIQILFAEDWGVEGRGRYFDEQGIIRDIVQSHLFQTIGLLAMEPPVSLEGEDIRNEKVKVLRSMRKPALDDVVLGQYKESVSKGGSSRVPGYLSEQDVPADSLTPTFIASVLYIDNGRWDGVPFLIKAGHGLIKHKQEIRIQFRGVPGNLYRDKFGFNIDLATNELVLRVHPDEAINLKINNKVPGLGLQLDSSELNLLYRDKYNTEIPDSYERLILDVIDGDSHLFIRSDELAQTWEIISPLLEEIETHKVAPELYTFGGRGPVGAYYLGAKHGVKWADD
;
A
#
# COMPACT_ATOMS: atom_id res chain seq x y z
N MET A 1 -32.50 2.17 33.04
CA MET A 1 -32.53 0.88 32.32
C MET A 1 -32.88 1.21 30.87
N GLY A 2 -32.08 0.92 29.86
CA GLY A 2 -30.77 0.28 29.82
C GLY A 2 -29.93 0.92 28.71
N SER A 3 -28.64 1.06 29.04
CA SER A 3 -27.46 1.16 28.18
C SER A 3 -27.69 1.23 26.66
N LEU A 4 -27.52 2.44 26.11
CA LEU A 4 -26.79 2.61 24.86
C LEU A 4 -25.33 2.27 25.18
N GLU A 5 -24.88 1.07 24.82
CA GLU A 5 -23.45 0.77 24.84
C GLU A 5 -22.77 1.56 23.73
N GLU A 6 -21.96 2.49 24.19
CA GLU A 6 -21.00 3.29 23.45
C GLU A 6 -19.98 2.35 22.76
N HIS A 7 -20.10 2.20 21.45
CA HIS A 7 -18.92 1.92 20.63
C HIS A 7 -18.15 3.23 20.45
N GLN A 8 -16.98 3.30 21.09
CA GLN A 8 -15.96 4.29 20.78
C GLN A 8 -14.56 3.65 20.62
N PRO A 9 -13.70 4.27 19.79
CA PRO A 9 -13.00 3.60 18.69
C PRO A 9 -11.50 3.96 18.60
N ALA A 10 -10.90 3.65 17.43
CA ALA A 10 -9.73 4.28 16.80
C ALA A 10 -8.32 3.76 17.16
N PHE A 11 -7.76 2.94 16.27
CA PHE A 11 -6.32 2.98 16.01
C PHE A 11 -5.95 4.41 15.57
N PRO A 12 -4.85 5.03 16.05
CA PRO A 12 -4.41 6.30 15.50
C PRO A 12 -4.01 6.11 14.03
N PRO A 13 -4.28 7.09 13.14
CA PRO A 13 -3.84 7.01 11.76
C PRO A 13 -2.31 6.94 11.73
N SER A 14 -1.77 5.78 11.37
CA SER A 14 -0.33 5.58 11.22
C SER A 14 0.22 6.55 10.17
N ASP A 15 1.30 7.24 10.51
CA ASP A 15 2.00 8.11 9.58
C ASP A 15 2.86 7.28 8.60
N ILE A 16 3.36 7.88 7.51
CA ILE A 16 4.27 7.21 6.56
C ILE A 16 5.52 6.73 7.29
N VAL A 17 5.81 5.43 7.25
CA VAL A 17 7.02 4.83 7.83
C VAL A 17 8.00 4.44 6.73
N PHE A 18 9.05 5.25 6.54
CA PHE A 18 10.08 5.00 5.52
C PHE A 18 10.77 3.63 5.68
N GLN A 19 10.94 3.14 6.90
CA GLN A 19 11.57 1.84 7.17
C GLN A 19 10.79 0.66 6.57
N HIS A 20 9.49 0.85 6.28
CA HIS A 20 8.64 -0.16 5.66
C HIS A 20 8.60 -0.03 4.13
N LEU A 21 9.45 0.80 3.54
CA LEU A 21 9.53 0.98 2.09
C LEU A 21 9.93 -0.32 1.39
N ILE A 22 9.06 -0.78 0.49
CA ILE A 22 9.30 -1.95 -0.36
C ILE A 22 9.68 -1.49 -1.76
N VAL A 23 10.72 -2.09 -2.34
CA VAL A 23 11.20 -1.75 -3.70
C VAL A 23 11.06 -2.95 -4.64
N HIS A 24 10.15 -2.84 -5.60
CA HIS A 24 9.95 -3.78 -6.70
C HIS A 24 10.51 -3.19 -7.99
N LYS A 25 11.61 -3.77 -8.48
CA LYS A 25 12.26 -3.29 -9.70
C LYS A 25 11.61 -3.88 -10.95
N ALA A 26 11.49 -3.08 -12.01
CA ALA A 26 11.01 -3.50 -13.31
C ALA A 26 11.93 -4.55 -13.94
N ALA A 27 11.33 -5.61 -14.50
CA ALA A 27 12.06 -6.69 -15.18
C ALA A 27 12.69 -6.22 -16.50
N GLN A 28 12.13 -5.20 -17.14
CA GLN A 28 12.63 -4.59 -18.37
C GLN A 28 12.65 -3.07 -18.21
N LEU A 29 13.80 -2.45 -18.44
CA LEU A 29 13.98 -0.99 -18.37
C LEU A 29 13.73 -0.35 -19.74
N LYS A 30 13.14 0.85 -19.76
CA LYS A 30 12.96 1.64 -20.97
C LYS A 30 14.30 2.13 -21.51
N GLU A 31 14.34 2.38 -22.82
CA GLU A 31 15.46 3.07 -23.43
C GLU A 31 15.52 4.52 -22.92
N LYS A 32 16.66 4.90 -22.34
CA LYS A 32 16.87 6.25 -21.81
C LYS A 32 17.16 7.18 -22.98
N PRO A 33 16.51 8.36 -23.07
CA PRO A 33 16.72 9.28 -24.19
C PRO A 33 18.20 9.66 -24.29
N ASN A 34 18.75 9.59 -25.51
CA ASN A 34 20.17 9.86 -25.74
C ASN A 34 20.49 11.31 -25.36
N LYS A 35 21.39 11.48 -24.39
CA LYS A 35 21.70 12.76 -23.74
C LYS A 35 22.59 13.68 -24.60
N ALA A 36 23.14 13.15 -25.70
CA ALA A 36 24.14 13.82 -26.54
C ALA A 36 23.62 14.36 -27.89
N ASP A 37 22.39 14.02 -28.32
CA ASP A 37 21.95 14.22 -29.72
C ASP A 37 21.11 15.49 -29.97
N GLY A 38 21.04 16.42 -28.99
CA GLY A 38 20.24 17.64 -29.15
C GLY A 38 18.72 17.40 -29.14
N THR A 39 18.28 16.22 -28.68
CA THR A 39 16.87 15.81 -28.51
C THR A 39 16.15 16.74 -27.52
N VAL A 40 15.10 17.42 -28.00
CA VAL A 40 14.25 18.29 -27.15
C VAL A 40 13.42 17.41 -26.21
N LEU A 41 13.79 17.34 -24.94
CA LEU A 41 12.96 16.70 -23.92
C LEU A 41 11.77 17.58 -23.57
N LYS A 42 10.62 17.28 -24.17
CA LYS A 42 9.36 17.94 -23.82
C LYS A 42 8.95 17.55 -22.39
N PHE A 43 8.71 18.55 -21.56
CA PHE A 43 8.29 18.35 -20.17
C PHE A 43 7.08 17.43 -20.07
N GLY A 44 7.16 16.39 -19.23
CA GLY A 44 6.06 15.44 -18.99
C GLY A 44 5.77 14.49 -20.15
N ALA A 45 6.50 14.54 -21.26
CA ALA A 45 6.29 13.64 -22.41
C ALA A 45 6.89 12.24 -22.19
N HIS A 46 7.89 12.14 -21.31
CA HIS A 46 8.51 10.88 -20.91
C HIS A 46 8.46 10.74 -19.38
N THR A 47 8.40 9.50 -18.92
CA THR A 47 8.40 9.13 -17.50
C THR A 47 9.44 8.04 -17.26
N THR A 48 9.98 8.00 -16.04
CA THR A 48 10.97 6.99 -15.63
C THR A 48 10.36 5.58 -15.54
N ASP A 49 11.16 4.60 -15.13
CA ASP A 49 10.76 3.18 -15.11
C ASP A 49 9.84 2.84 -13.93
N HIS A 50 9.95 3.56 -12.81
CA HIS A 50 9.25 3.30 -11.55
C HIS A 50 8.49 4.53 -11.04
N MET A 51 7.57 4.28 -10.11
CA MET A 51 6.85 5.28 -9.33
C MET A 51 6.79 4.87 -7.85
N LEU A 52 6.63 5.85 -6.95
CA LEU A 52 6.29 5.60 -5.54
C LEU A 52 4.77 5.59 -5.41
N GLN A 53 4.21 4.67 -4.62
CA GLN A 53 2.80 4.61 -4.26
C GLN A 53 2.64 4.36 -2.75
N ILE A 54 1.72 5.07 -2.12
CA ILE A 54 1.38 4.96 -0.70
C ILE A 54 -0.13 5.13 -0.57
N VAL A 55 -0.83 4.07 -0.19
CA VAL A 55 -2.29 4.09 0.01
C VAL A 55 -2.58 4.53 1.44
N TRP A 56 -3.64 5.32 1.63
CA TRP A 56 -4.16 5.66 2.95
C TRP A 56 -5.63 5.27 3.06
N LYS A 57 -6.01 4.71 4.20
CA LYS A 57 -7.40 4.45 4.58
C LYS A 57 -7.64 4.97 5.99
N GLU A 58 -8.80 5.59 6.24
CA GLU A 58 -9.16 6.18 7.54
C GLU A 58 -8.96 5.22 8.71
N GLU A 59 -9.31 3.94 8.52
CA GLU A 59 -9.22 2.90 9.55
C GLU A 59 -7.80 2.32 9.74
N LEU A 60 -6.90 2.49 8.76
CA LEU A 60 -5.57 1.84 8.74
C LEU A 60 -4.39 2.82 8.81
N GLY A 61 -4.61 4.09 8.48
CA GLY A 61 -3.53 5.06 8.25
C GLY A 61 -2.82 4.87 6.91
N TRP A 62 -1.58 5.34 6.82
CA TRP A 62 -0.73 5.17 5.65
C TRP A 62 -0.16 3.75 5.59
N MET A 63 -0.48 3.05 4.53
CA MET A 63 0.06 1.72 4.24
C MET A 63 1.56 1.81 3.91
N PRO A 64 2.32 0.70 3.99
CA PRO A 64 3.74 0.68 3.66
C PRO A 64 4.02 1.30 2.28
N PRO A 65 4.97 2.25 2.17
CA PRO A 65 5.30 2.87 0.90
C PRO A 65 5.92 1.84 -0.06
N LYS A 66 5.59 1.92 -1.35
CA LYS A 66 6.08 0.98 -2.37
C LYS A 66 6.65 1.72 -3.57
N ILE A 67 7.88 1.40 -3.94
CA ILE A 67 8.43 1.74 -5.25
C ILE A 67 8.14 0.56 -6.17
N VAL A 68 7.39 0.79 -7.24
CA VAL A 68 6.94 -0.23 -8.20
C VAL A 68 7.21 0.23 -9.63
N PRO A 69 7.25 -0.65 -10.63
CA PRO A 69 7.24 -0.24 -12.03
C PRO A 69 6.12 0.76 -12.31
N LEU A 70 6.37 1.75 -13.16
CA LEU A 70 5.35 2.74 -13.52
C LEU A 70 4.19 2.03 -14.23
N GLU A 71 3.01 2.09 -13.62
CA GLU A 71 1.81 1.40 -14.06
C GLU A 71 0.57 2.31 -14.01
N PRO A 72 -0.50 1.98 -14.75
CA PRO A 72 -1.77 2.70 -14.64
C PRO A 72 -2.39 2.56 -13.25
N LEU A 73 -2.97 3.64 -12.73
CA LEU A 73 -3.74 3.59 -11.48
C LEU A 73 -5.15 3.05 -11.75
N SER A 74 -5.55 2.02 -11.01
CA SER A 74 -6.92 1.51 -11.01
C SER A 74 -7.78 2.30 -10.03
N LEU A 75 -8.68 3.14 -10.55
CA LEU A 75 -9.58 3.96 -9.74
C LEU A 75 -11.03 3.51 -9.95
N HIS A 76 -11.81 3.48 -8.86
CA HIS A 76 -13.24 3.23 -8.96
C HIS A 76 -13.91 4.35 -9.82
N PRO A 77 -14.90 4.04 -10.68
CA PRO A 77 -15.56 5.07 -11.50
C PRO A 77 -16.19 6.20 -10.69
N CYS A 78 -16.64 5.91 -9.46
CA CYS A 78 -17.17 6.88 -8.50
C CYS A 78 -16.09 7.49 -7.57
N ALA A 79 -14.80 7.33 -7.83
CA ALA A 79 -13.75 7.92 -6.99
C ALA A 79 -13.90 9.45 -6.97
N GLN A 80 -13.88 10.04 -5.78
CA GLN A 80 -14.15 11.48 -5.60
C GLN A 80 -13.24 12.38 -6.46
N VAL A 81 -11.98 12.00 -6.68
CA VAL A 81 -11.07 12.73 -7.58
C VAL A 81 -11.65 12.92 -8.98
N LEU A 82 -12.36 11.92 -9.53
CA LEU A 82 -12.91 11.96 -10.88
C LEU A 82 -14.11 12.90 -11.02
N HIS A 83 -14.85 13.13 -9.92
CA HIS A 83 -16.10 13.89 -9.93
C HIS A 83 -15.96 15.29 -9.34
N TYR A 84 -15.07 15.47 -8.37
CA TYR A 84 -14.94 16.69 -7.58
C TYR A 84 -13.53 17.30 -7.61
N ALA A 85 -12.60 16.72 -8.36
CA ALA A 85 -11.21 17.17 -8.45
C ALA A 85 -10.54 17.31 -7.07
N THR A 86 -10.87 16.40 -6.14
CA THR A 86 -10.24 16.31 -4.81
C THR A 86 -8.83 15.74 -4.93
N GLU A 87 -7.93 16.54 -5.51
CA GLU A 87 -6.54 16.21 -5.76
C GLU A 87 -5.62 17.43 -5.59
N CYS A 88 -4.42 17.17 -5.09
CA CYS A 88 -3.34 18.14 -5.06
C CYS A 88 -2.03 17.50 -5.48
N PHE A 89 -1.09 18.33 -5.89
CA PHE A 89 0.22 17.87 -6.32
C PHE A 89 1.30 18.86 -5.96
N GLU A 90 2.53 18.37 -5.93
CA GLU A 90 3.72 19.19 -5.81
C GLU A 90 4.64 18.95 -7.02
N GLY A 91 5.61 19.82 -7.21
CA GLY A 91 6.67 19.65 -8.18
C GLY A 91 7.98 20.09 -7.57
N MET A 92 9.02 19.29 -7.75
CA MET A 92 10.39 19.67 -7.43
C MET A 92 11.35 19.09 -8.49
N LYS A 93 12.63 19.46 -8.44
CA LYS A 93 13.64 19.01 -9.39
C LYS A 93 14.83 18.38 -8.67
N ALA A 94 15.35 17.31 -9.27
CA ALA A 94 16.62 16.70 -8.93
C ALA A 94 17.66 16.96 -10.02
N TYR A 95 18.90 17.23 -9.59
CA TYR A 95 20.06 17.49 -10.45
C TYR A 95 21.22 16.60 -10.03
N LYS A 96 22.20 16.39 -10.91
CA LYS A 96 23.53 15.86 -10.53
C LYS A 96 24.53 17.00 -10.42
N ASP A 97 25.25 17.07 -9.32
CA ASP A 97 26.38 17.99 -9.18
C ASP A 97 27.64 17.49 -9.93
N LYS A 98 28.72 18.28 -9.88
CA LYS A 98 30.00 17.95 -10.55
C LYS A 98 30.60 16.63 -10.07
N GLU A 99 30.31 16.22 -8.84
CA GLU A 99 30.76 14.97 -8.25
C GLU A 99 29.80 13.80 -8.55
N GLY A 100 28.76 14.03 -9.36
CA GLY A 100 27.75 13.05 -9.74
C GLY A 100 26.71 12.77 -8.65
N ARG A 101 26.69 13.55 -7.56
CA ARG A 101 25.75 13.38 -6.44
C ARG A 101 24.41 14.01 -6.80
N ILE A 102 23.33 13.34 -6.41
CA ILE A 102 21.98 13.83 -6.66
C ILE A 102 21.61 14.88 -5.62
N ARG A 103 21.10 16.03 -6.08
CA ARG A 103 20.70 17.17 -5.25
C ARG A 103 19.24 17.53 -5.46
N LEU A 104 18.55 17.80 -4.36
CA LEU A 104 17.18 18.30 -4.33
C LEU A 104 17.14 19.79 -3.99
N PHE A 105 16.46 20.58 -4.83
CA PHE A 105 16.32 22.00 -4.57
C PHE A 105 15.23 22.29 -3.52
N ARG A 106 15.66 22.71 -2.32
CA ARG A 106 14.79 23.17 -1.21
C ARG A 106 13.61 22.23 -0.91
N PRO A 107 13.84 20.90 -0.75
CA PRO A 107 12.76 19.91 -0.68
C PRO A 107 11.79 20.14 0.49
N ASP A 108 12.23 20.69 1.62
CA ASP A 108 11.34 20.95 2.76
C ASP A 108 10.28 21.99 2.46
N MET A 109 10.61 23.04 1.70
CA MET A 109 9.62 24.03 1.28
C MET A 109 8.56 23.41 0.35
N HIS A 110 8.97 22.47 -0.50
CA HIS A 110 8.06 21.71 -1.34
C HIS A 110 7.17 20.80 -0.48
N MET A 111 7.73 20.06 0.47
CA MET A 111 6.95 19.22 1.39
C MET A 111 5.96 20.04 2.24
N ASN A 112 6.38 21.21 2.74
CA ASN A 112 5.51 22.13 3.47
C ASN A 112 4.35 22.64 2.61
N ARG A 113 4.59 22.97 1.35
CA ARG A 113 3.54 23.42 0.43
C ARG A 113 2.58 22.29 0.03
N LEU A 114 3.09 21.07 -0.15
CA LEU A 114 2.25 19.88 -0.36
C LEU A 114 1.35 19.63 0.85
N ALA A 115 1.91 19.62 2.06
CA ALA A 115 1.16 19.42 3.30
C ALA A 115 0.04 20.47 3.49
N ARG A 116 0.31 21.76 3.18
CA ARG A 116 -0.72 22.81 3.18
C ARG A 116 -1.84 22.55 2.16
N SER A 117 -1.51 21.99 1.00
CA SER A 117 -2.47 21.68 -0.06
C SER A 117 -3.35 20.48 0.32
N VAL A 118 -2.75 19.43 0.90
CA VAL A 118 -3.43 18.28 1.47
C VAL A 118 -4.42 18.71 2.57
N ALA A 119 -3.97 19.55 3.51
CA ALA A 119 -4.81 20.06 4.58
C ALA A 119 -6.03 20.84 4.07
N ARG A 120 -5.88 21.63 2.98
CA ARG A 120 -7.01 22.37 2.38
C ARG A 120 -8.10 21.45 1.82
N LEU A 121 -7.71 20.28 1.33
CA LEU A 121 -8.63 19.28 0.77
C LEU A 121 -9.21 18.32 1.82
N ALA A 122 -8.86 18.49 3.10
CA ALA A 122 -9.16 17.52 4.16
C ALA A 122 -8.66 16.09 3.83
N LEU A 123 -7.60 16.00 3.03
CA LEU A 123 -6.88 14.75 2.76
C LEU A 123 -5.96 14.41 3.94
N PRO A 124 -5.58 13.14 4.11
CA PRO A 124 -4.76 12.71 5.24
C PRO A 124 -3.40 13.42 5.31
N SER A 125 -3.04 13.91 6.50
CA SER A 125 -1.71 14.46 6.77
C SER A 125 -0.64 13.37 6.71
N PHE A 126 0.62 13.75 6.51
CA PHE A 126 1.75 12.83 6.43
C PHE A 126 3.05 13.45 6.98
N ASP A 127 4.00 12.60 7.36
CA ASP A 127 5.36 12.93 7.77
C ASP A 127 6.16 13.32 6.53
N LYS A 128 6.52 14.61 6.49
CA LYS A 128 7.26 15.24 5.40
C LYS A 128 8.65 14.64 5.22
N GLU A 129 9.34 14.30 6.31
CA GLU A 129 10.68 13.72 6.28
C GLU A 129 10.62 12.26 5.82
N ALA A 130 9.63 11.50 6.27
CA ALA A 130 9.44 10.12 5.82
C ALA A 130 9.09 10.03 4.33
N LEU A 131 8.18 10.89 3.84
CA LEU A 131 7.87 10.96 2.41
C LEU A 131 9.10 11.40 1.60
N LEU A 132 9.85 12.39 2.08
CA LEU A 132 11.06 12.85 1.41
C LEU A 132 12.09 11.72 1.28
N ARG A 133 12.32 10.93 2.33
CA ARG A 133 13.20 9.74 2.26
C ARG A 133 12.71 8.71 1.23
N CYS A 134 11.40 8.50 1.10
CA CYS A 134 10.86 7.63 0.06
C CYS A 134 11.14 8.17 -1.36
N ILE A 135 11.03 9.49 -1.56
CA ILE A 135 11.35 10.16 -2.83
C ILE A 135 12.85 10.04 -3.14
N GLU A 136 13.72 10.18 -2.14
CA GLU A 136 15.17 10.01 -2.27
C GLU A 136 15.52 8.59 -2.72
N GLU A 137 14.87 7.58 -2.15
CA GLU A 137 15.07 6.19 -2.57
C GLU A 137 14.57 5.93 -4.01
N LEU A 138 13.43 6.52 -4.41
CA LEU A 138 12.96 6.47 -5.80
C LEU A 138 13.99 7.11 -6.75
N LEU A 139 14.57 8.25 -6.40
CA LEU A 139 15.63 8.89 -7.18
C LEU A 139 16.92 8.06 -7.22
N ARG A 140 17.21 7.29 -6.16
CA ARG A 140 18.34 6.36 -6.14
C ARG A 140 18.13 5.21 -7.11
N VAL A 141 16.93 4.64 -7.15
CA VAL A 141 16.52 3.62 -8.14
C VAL A 141 16.62 4.19 -9.56
N GLU A 142 16.20 5.44 -9.74
CA GLU A 142 16.12 6.13 -11.04
C GLU A 142 17.35 6.97 -11.39
N ARG A 143 18.47 6.79 -10.67
CA ARG A 143 19.66 7.67 -10.76
C ARG A 143 20.22 7.85 -12.17
N ASP A 144 20.03 6.87 -13.04
CA ASP A 144 20.56 6.88 -14.40
C ASP A 144 19.76 7.82 -15.33
N TRP A 145 18.50 8.08 -15.01
CA TRP A 145 17.67 9.04 -15.74
C TRP A 145 18.10 10.49 -15.49
N ILE A 146 18.76 10.74 -14.36
CA ILE A 146 19.28 12.06 -14.02
C ILE A 146 20.53 12.32 -14.88
N SER A 147 20.47 13.40 -15.67
CA SER A 147 21.59 13.84 -16.50
C SER A 147 22.67 14.54 -15.68
N ASP A 148 23.91 14.33 -16.07
CA ASP A 148 25.10 15.07 -15.64
C ASP A 148 25.36 16.32 -16.50
N VAL A 149 24.60 16.49 -17.58
CA VAL A 149 24.65 17.67 -18.45
C VAL A 149 23.93 18.85 -17.79
N GLU A 150 24.62 19.99 -17.73
CA GLU A 150 24.06 21.24 -17.23
C GLU A 150 22.81 21.67 -18.03
N GLY A 151 21.78 22.12 -17.32
CA GLY A 151 20.47 22.47 -17.87
C GLY A 151 19.46 21.33 -17.94
N PHE A 152 19.85 20.09 -17.62
CA PHE A 152 18.96 18.95 -17.54
C PHE A 152 18.64 18.58 -16.08
N SER A 153 17.43 18.09 -15.84
CA SER A 153 16.96 17.69 -14.52
C SER A 153 15.98 16.54 -14.61
N VAL A 154 15.69 15.90 -13.48
CA VAL A 154 14.50 15.06 -13.35
C VAL A 154 13.48 15.82 -12.52
N TYR A 155 12.30 16.00 -13.08
CA TYR A 155 11.16 16.57 -12.41
C TYR A 155 10.44 15.51 -11.60
N ILE A 156 10.16 15.81 -10.33
CA ILE A 156 9.53 14.93 -9.36
C ILE A 156 8.11 15.45 -9.13
N ARG A 157 7.09 14.60 -9.30
CA ARG A 157 5.66 14.94 -9.19
C ARG A 157 5.00 14.10 -8.10
N PRO A 158 5.07 14.50 -6.81
CA PRO A 158 4.21 13.94 -5.78
C PRO A 158 2.77 14.40 -5.98
N THR A 159 1.80 13.50 -5.87
CA THR A 159 0.38 13.74 -6.10
C THR A 159 -0.42 13.00 -5.04
N VAL A 160 -1.44 13.64 -4.48
CA VAL A 160 -2.38 13.03 -3.51
C VAL A 160 -3.79 13.19 -4.04
N ILE A 161 -4.51 12.08 -4.16
CA ILE A 161 -5.89 12.03 -4.70
C ILE A 161 -6.84 11.36 -3.71
N ALA A 162 -8.09 11.81 -3.66
CA ALA A 162 -9.17 11.11 -2.96
C ALA A 162 -9.69 9.93 -3.79
N THR A 163 -9.55 8.71 -3.27
CA THR A 163 -9.91 7.47 -3.99
C THR A 163 -11.25 6.87 -3.54
N GLN A 164 -11.88 7.42 -2.49
CA GLN A 164 -13.13 6.89 -1.95
C GLN A 164 -14.22 6.81 -3.04
N PRO A 165 -14.89 5.65 -3.20
CA PRO A 165 -15.96 5.47 -4.19
C PRO A 165 -17.26 6.11 -3.71
N SER A 166 -17.41 7.43 -3.89
CA SER A 166 -18.61 8.15 -3.48
C SER A 166 -18.92 9.34 -4.38
N LEU A 167 -20.19 9.46 -4.77
CA LEU A 167 -20.74 10.60 -5.51
C LEU A 167 -21.26 11.69 -4.56
N GLY A 168 -20.45 12.06 -3.56
CA GLY A 168 -20.76 13.13 -2.62
C GLY A 168 -19.55 14.01 -2.30
N VAL A 169 -19.82 15.29 -2.02
CA VAL A 169 -18.81 16.27 -1.58
C VAL A 169 -18.65 16.15 -0.07
N GLN A 170 -17.75 15.28 0.36
CA GLN A 170 -17.37 15.10 1.77
C GLN A 170 -15.88 14.80 1.90
N GLN A 171 -15.37 14.81 3.14
CA GLN A 171 -14.02 14.36 3.45
C GLN A 171 -13.83 12.91 2.99
N SER A 172 -12.72 12.67 2.28
CA SER A 172 -12.39 11.33 1.79
C SER A 172 -11.88 10.45 2.92
N ARG A 173 -12.40 9.22 3.01
CA ARG A 173 -11.91 8.16 3.90
C ARG A 173 -10.81 7.30 3.27
N GLU A 174 -10.53 7.51 1.99
CA GLU A 174 -9.48 6.81 1.26
C GLU A 174 -8.69 7.78 0.39
N ALA A 175 -7.37 7.66 0.37
CA ALA A 175 -6.51 8.47 -0.47
C ALA A 175 -5.35 7.66 -1.04
N LEU A 176 -4.80 8.14 -2.15
CA LEU A 176 -3.57 7.61 -2.72
C LEU A 176 -2.57 8.74 -2.88
N LEU A 177 -1.38 8.56 -2.30
CA LEU A 177 -0.20 9.36 -2.60
C LEU A 177 0.67 8.60 -3.59
N PHE A 178 1.01 9.21 -4.71
CA PHE A 178 1.96 8.64 -5.65
C PHE A 178 2.97 9.68 -6.16
N VAL A 179 4.16 9.22 -6.54
CA VAL A 179 5.23 10.08 -7.08
C VAL A 179 5.69 9.54 -8.42
N VAL A 180 5.56 10.36 -9.46
CA VAL A 180 6.08 10.08 -10.81
C VAL A 180 7.29 10.96 -11.08
N LEU A 181 8.30 10.41 -11.74
CA LEU A 181 9.45 11.16 -12.22
C LEU A 181 9.42 11.32 -13.75
N SER A 182 9.87 12.48 -14.23
CA SER A 182 9.94 12.81 -15.65
C SER A 182 11.24 13.55 -15.97
N PRO A 183 12.05 13.08 -16.93
CA PRO A 183 13.23 13.83 -17.36
C PRO A 183 12.79 15.15 -18.02
N ALA A 184 13.45 16.24 -17.67
CA ALA A 184 13.12 17.58 -18.12
C ALA A 184 14.38 18.32 -18.63
N GLY A 185 14.27 18.88 -19.84
CA GLY A 185 15.26 19.80 -20.39
C GLY A 185 15.11 21.23 -19.85
N SER A 186 15.96 22.13 -20.33
CA SER A 186 16.04 23.53 -19.88
C SER A 186 14.89 24.43 -20.34
N SER A 187 14.16 24.05 -21.40
CA SER A 187 13.16 24.90 -22.07
C SER A 187 11.72 24.38 -21.94
N PHE A 188 10.94 24.98 -21.03
CA PHE A 188 9.53 24.61 -20.78
C PHE A 188 8.53 25.27 -21.75
N PHE A 189 8.78 26.53 -22.15
CA PHE A 189 7.87 27.31 -23.02
C PHE A 189 8.45 27.63 -24.41
N SER A 190 9.72 27.33 -24.66
CA SER A 190 10.36 27.52 -25.96
C SER A 190 10.60 26.15 -26.63
N ALA A 191 10.13 25.98 -27.86
CA ALA A 191 10.28 24.75 -28.64
C ALA A 191 11.73 24.49 -29.13
N LEU A 192 12.74 25.05 -28.45
CA LEU A 192 14.14 25.04 -28.87
C LEU A 192 15.01 24.30 -27.84
N SER A 193 15.84 23.39 -28.33
CA SER A 193 16.88 22.63 -27.60
C SER A 193 18.07 23.48 -27.15
N THR A 194 17.98 24.81 -27.23
CA THR A 194 19.14 25.66 -27.02
C THR A 194 19.15 26.19 -25.60
N SER A 195 20.32 26.18 -24.98
CA SER A 195 20.72 26.84 -23.72
C SER A 195 20.58 28.37 -23.75
N ARG A 196 19.58 28.89 -24.47
CA ARG A 196 19.31 30.31 -24.69
C ARG A 196 17.96 30.71 -24.10
N LEU A 197 17.97 31.73 -23.26
CA LEU A 197 16.78 32.40 -22.74
C LEU A 197 16.08 33.14 -23.90
N ALA A 198 14.86 32.71 -24.19
CA ALA A 198 13.98 33.35 -25.16
C ALA A 198 12.74 33.90 -24.44
N PRO A 199 12.38 35.18 -24.63
CA PRO A 199 11.26 35.78 -23.93
C PRO A 199 9.91 35.35 -24.52
N ILE A 200 8.87 35.31 -23.69
CA ILE A 200 7.49 35.02 -24.10
C ILE A 200 6.64 36.29 -24.08
N LYS A 201 5.45 36.22 -24.68
CA LYS A 201 4.40 37.23 -24.54
C LYS A 201 3.30 36.71 -23.62
N LEU A 202 2.74 37.56 -22.79
CA LEU A 202 1.61 37.25 -21.92
C LEU A 202 0.35 37.95 -22.43
N ARG A 203 -0.80 37.27 -22.37
CA ARG A 203 -2.11 37.92 -22.60
C ARG A 203 -2.63 38.40 -21.25
N VAL A 204 -2.87 39.69 -21.09
CA VAL A 204 -3.53 40.24 -19.91
C VAL A 204 -4.99 39.82 -19.95
N ASP A 205 -5.41 39.05 -18.95
CA ASP A 205 -6.75 38.49 -18.87
C ASP A 205 -7.47 39.10 -17.66
N THR A 206 -8.47 39.94 -17.94
CA THR A 206 -9.31 40.59 -16.93
C THR A 206 -10.69 39.94 -16.81
N GLN A 207 -11.05 39.09 -17.77
CA GLN A 207 -12.34 38.40 -17.81
C GLN A 207 -12.34 37.11 -17.00
N ASN A 208 -11.22 36.39 -17.01
CA ASN A 208 -11.07 35.14 -16.30
C ASN A 208 -10.30 35.33 -15.00
N THR A 209 -10.68 34.58 -13.98
CA THR A 209 -9.99 34.58 -12.68
C THR A 209 -9.53 33.17 -12.35
N ARG A 210 -8.22 32.99 -12.14
CA ARG A 210 -7.67 31.69 -11.69
C ARG A 210 -8.02 31.39 -10.23
N ALA A 211 -7.97 32.40 -9.37
CA ALA A 211 -8.24 32.28 -7.94
C ALA A 211 -8.81 33.58 -7.40
N PHE A 212 -9.70 33.48 -6.41
CA PHE A 212 -10.41 34.61 -5.81
C PHE A 212 -10.08 34.72 -4.31
N PRO A 213 -10.14 35.91 -3.68
CA PRO A 213 -9.89 36.06 -2.24
C PRO A 213 -10.81 35.14 -1.41
N GLY A 214 -10.22 34.46 -0.41
CA GLY A 214 -10.92 33.43 0.38
C GLY A 214 -11.03 32.05 -0.30
N GLY A 215 -10.59 31.92 -1.55
CA GLY A 215 -10.56 30.68 -2.32
C GLY A 215 -9.43 29.73 -1.92
N ALA A 216 -8.76 29.13 -2.90
CA ALA A 216 -7.66 28.18 -2.69
C ALA A 216 -6.43 28.49 -3.57
N GLY A 217 -6.27 29.74 -4.02
CA GLY A 217 -5.21 30.13 -4.96
C GLY A 217 -3.79 29.90 -4.45
N ASP A 218 -3.62 29.99 -3.13
CA ASP A 218 -2.36 29.72 -2.41
C ASP A 218 -2.08 28.23 -2.17
N ARG A 219 -2.89 27.33 -2.76
CA ARG A 219 -2.74 25.87 -2.71
C ARG A 219 -2.53 25.30 -4.11
N LYS A 220 -1.79 24.20 -4.18
CA LYS A 220 -1.40 23.57 -5.46
C LYS A 220 -2.36 22.43 -5.82
N LEU A 221 -3.59 22.81 -6.14
CA LEU A 221 -4.72 21.90 -6.40
C LEU A 221 -4.99 21.76 -7.89
N GLY A 222 -5.41 20.59 -8.38
CA GLY A 222 -5.76 20.39 -9.80
C GLY A 222 -6.86 21.35 -10.28
N SER A 223 -7.82 21.65 -9.40
CA SER A 223 -8.92 22.59 -9.64
C SER A 223 -8.48 24.04 -9.90
N ASN A 224 -7.27 24.46 -9.51
CA ASN A 224 -6.73 25.78 -9.84
C ASN A 224 -6.09 25.83 -11.23
N TYR A 225 -5.77 24.68 -11.84
CA TYR A 225 -5.07 24.61 -13.12
C TYR A 225 -6.03 24.26 -14.26
N ALA A 226 -6.95 23.31 -14.07
CA ALA A 226 -7.86 22.86 -15.12
C ALA A 226 -8.71 24.02 -15.73
N PRO A 227 -9.26 24.96 -14.95
CA PRO A 227 -10.01 26.09 -15.51
C PRO A 227 -9.17 27.05 -16.38
N THR A 228 -7.84 27.02 -16.25
CA THR A 228 -6.95 27.92 -17.00
C THR A 228 -6.68 27.46 -18.44
N ILE A 229 -7.13 26.26 -18.83
CA ILE A 229 -6.87 25.69 -20.16
C ILE A 229 -7.49 26.54 -21.28
N VAL A 230 -8.73 26.99 -21.13
CA VAL A 230 -9.39 27.84 -22.15
C VAL A 230 -8.68 29.20 -22.26
N PRO A 231 -8.44 29.95 -21.17
CA PRO A 231 -7.62 31.16 -21.19
C PRO A 231 -6.23 30.97 -21.83
N LEU A 232 -5.59 29.82 -21.60
CA LEU A 232 -4.31 29.48 -22.20
C LEU A 232 -4.39 29.31 -23.72
N LEU A 233 -5.38 28.56 -24.23
CA LEU A 233 -5.61 28.40 -25.67
C LEU A 233 -5.95 29.73 -26.34
N GLU A 234 -6.69 30.57 -25.64
CA GLU A 234 -7.05 31.91 -26.04
C GLU A 234 -5.85 32.87 -26.11
N ALA A 235 -4.93 32.80 -25.16
CA ALA A 235 -3.65 33.50 -25.24
C ALA A 235 -2.83 33.01 -26.44
N ALA A 236 -2.77 31.69 -26.66
CA ALA A 236 -2.01 31.09 -27.76
C ALA A 236 -2.49 31.55 -29.15
N LYS A 237 -3.81 31.69 -29.35
CA LYS A 237 -4.40 32.23 -30.59
C LYS A 237 -3.92 33.64 -30.93
N LEU A 238 -3.55 34.41 -29.91
CA LEU A 238 -3.05 35.78 -30.05
C LEU A 238 -1.51 35.85 -30.06
N GLY A 239 -0.82 34.72 -30.14
CA GLY A 239 0.64 34.65 -30.11
C GLY A 239 1.25 34.86 -28.73
N CYS A 240 0.46 34.77 -27.66
CA CYS A 240 0.92 34.80 -26.28
C CYS A 240 1.08 33.37 -25.73
N SER A 241 2.12 33.11 -24.94
CA SER A 241 2.41 31.77 -24.43
C SER A 241 1.62 31.42 -23.16
N GLN A 242 1.18 32.43 -22.40
CA GLN A 242 0.47 32.27 -21.12
C GLN A 242 -0.48 33.46 -20.89
N PRO A 243 -1.59 33.28 -20.14
CA PRO A 243 -2.37 34.39 -19.60
C PRO A 243 -1.68 34.99 -18.36
N LEU A 244 -1.83 36.29 -18.16
CA LEU A 244 -1.56 37.02 -16.92
C LEU A 244 -2.92 37.42 -16.34
N PHE A 245 -3.33 36.78 -15.24
CA PHE A 245 -4.61 37.07 -14.62
C PHE A 245 -4.54 38.40 -13.87
N VAL A 246 -5.43 39.31 -14.22
CA VAL A 246 -5.60 40.60 -13.54
C VAL A 246 -7.02 40.63 -12.99
N MET A 247 -7.14 40.62 -11.68
CA MET A 247 -8.44 40.62 -11.02
C MET A 247 -9.06 42.00 -11.12
N ASP A 248 -10.13 42.11 -11.92
CA ASP A 248 -10.73 43.41 -12.23
C ASP A 248 -11.37 44.05 -10.98
N ASP A 249 -11.20 45.37 -10.88
CA ASP A 249 -11.84 46.21 -9.88
C ASP A 249 -12.17 47.57 -10.52
N LYS A 250 -12.97 48.40 -9.84
CA LYS A 250 -13.33 49.75 -10.33
C LYS A 250 -12.12 50.71 -10.54
N TYR A 251 -10.89 50.26 -10.30
CA TYR A 251 -9.66 51.04 -10.31
C TYR A 251 -8.54 50.42 -11.19
N GLY A 252 -8.88 49.54 -12.13
CA GLY A 252 -7.94 49.03 -13.15
C GLY A 252 -7.20 47.75 -12.77
N GLY A 253 -7.71 47.00 -11.78
CA GLY A 253 -7.40 45.60 -11.52
C GLY A 253 -6.04 45.31 -10.87
N PHE A 254 -5.99 44.26 -10.06
CA PHE A 254 -4.79 43.82 -9.35
C PHE A 254 -4.08 42.70 -10.11
N VAL A 255 -2.75 42.81 -10.23
CA VAL A 255 -1.92 41.79 -10.89
C VAL A 255 -1.89 40.52 -10.03
N GLY A 256 -2.37 39.42 -10.59
CA GLY A 256 -2.35 38.09 -9.99
C GLY A 256 -1.22 37.21 -10.53
N GLU A 257 -1.50 35.91 -10.67
CA GLU A 257 -0.55 34.92 -11.17
C GLU A 257 -0.58 34.84 -12.71
N ALA A 258 0.54 34.46 -13.35
CA ALA A 258 0.62 34.26 -14.79
C ALA A 258 0.53 32.77 -15.11
N GLY A 259 -0.63 32.27 -15.55
CA GLY A 259 -0.84 30.87 -15.96
C GLY A 259 -0.34 29.85 -14.92
N THR A 260 0.92 29.39 -15.07
CA THR A 260 1.61 28.45 -14.17
C THR A 260 2.87 29.00 -13.47
N MET A 261 3.03 30.33 -13.38
CA MET A 261 4.21 31.00 -12.82
C MET A 261 3.85 32.28 -12.04
N ASN A 262 4.64 32.59 -11.01
CA ASN A 262 4.60 33.91 -10.37
C ASN A 262 5.22 34.95 -11.32
N ILE A 263 4.84 36.22 -11.22
CA ILE A 263 5.31 37.28 -12.12
C ILE A 263 6.07 38.37 -11.35
N PHE A 264 7.14 38.89 -11.97
CA PHE A 264 7.96 39.98 -11.47
C PHE A 264 8.08 41.07 -12.52
N PHE A 265 8.19 42.32 -12.06
CA PHE A 265 8.50 43.49 -12.87
C PHE A 265 9.70 44.21 -12.28
N LEU A 266 10.63 44.62 -13.13
CA LEU A 266 11.77 45.45 -12.76
C LEU A 266 11.49 46.87 -13.23
N LEU A 267 11.33 47.79 -12.27
CA LEU A 267 10.96 49.17 -12.51
C LEU A 267 12.11 50.10 -12.14
N ARG A 268 12.27 51.19 -12.89
CA ARG A 268 13.17 52.28 -12.53
C ARG A 268 12.49 53.17 -11.48
N SER A 269 13.08 53.23 -10.29
CA SER A 269 12.58 54.02 -9.15
C SER A 269 13.35 55.35 -8.99
N GLY A 270 14.64 55.38 -9.37
CA GLY A 270 15.48 56.59 -9.37
C GLY A 270 16.49 56.60 -10.52
N GLN A 271 17.44 57.56 -10.52
CA GLN A 271 18.51 57.62 -11.55
C GLN A 271 19.43 56.39 -11.50
N ASP A 272 19.73 55.90 -10.30
CA ASP A 272 20.69 54.80 -10.06
C ASP A 272 20.08 53.60 -9.30
N THR A 273 18.76 53.53 -9.19
CA THR A 273 18.06 52.47 -8.43
C THR A 273 16.95 51.81 -9.25
N LEU A 274 16.87 50.48 -9.14
CA LEU A 274 15.79 49.68 -9.70
C LEU A 274 14.99 49.02 -8.57
N GLU A 275 13.68 48.86 -8.76
CA GLU A 275 12.78 48.11 -7.88
C GLU A 275 12.36 46.82 -8.60
N LEU A 276 12.71 45.66 -8.04
CA LEU A 276 12.12 44.38 -8.39
C LEU A 276 10.85 44.19 -7.57
N VAL A 277 9.70 44.35 -8.21
CA VAL A 277 8.38 44.23 -7.59
C VAL A 277 7.67 42.94 -8.03
N THR A 278 7.03 42.26 -7.08
CA THR A 278 6.08 41.17 -7.31
C THR A 278 4.81 41.40 -6.50
N PRO A 279 3.64 40.91 -6.97
CA PRO A 279 2.44 40.89 -6.16
C PRO A 279 2.65 40.20 -4.80
N ALA A 280 2.06 40.76 -3.73
CA ALA A 280 2.08 40.19 -2.39
C ALA A 280 1.24 38.90 -2.30
N LEU A 281 1.57 38.02 -1.35
CA LEU A 281 0.84 36.78 -1.10
C LEU A 281 -0.38 37.06 -0.18
N ASP A 282 -1.58 37.08 -0.76
CA ASP A 282 -2.84 37.40 -0.09
C ASP A 282 -3.85 36.23 -0.06
N GLY A 283 -3.40 35.03 -0.46
CA GLY A 283 -4.25 33.84 -0.60
C GLY A 283 -4.70 33.54 -2.04
N THR A 284 -4.55 34.50 -2.98
CA THR A 284 -4.92 34.32 -4.38
C THR A 284 -3.78 33.83 -5.27
N ILE A 285 -2.54 33.95 -4.80
CA ILE A 285 -1.32 33.59 -5.52
C ILE A 285 -0.63 32.42 -4.83
N LEU A 286 -0.18 31.44 -5.61
CA LEU A 286 0.57 30.32 -5.08
C LEU A 286 1.95 30.78 -4.57
N PRO A 287 2.31 30.54 -3.29
CA PRO A 287 3.64 30.83 -2.77
C PRO A 287 4.72 29.98 -3.47
N GLY A 288 5.47 30.58 -4.39
CA GLY A 288 6.51 29.91 -5.18
C GLY A 288 7.82 29.71 -4.43
N VAL A 289 8.38 28.49 -4.46
CA VAL A 289 9.72 28.21 -3.90
C VAL A 289 10.82 28.94 -4.70
N THR A 290 10.68 28.99 -6.03
CA THR A 290 11.57 29.76 -6.91
C THR A 290 11.39 31.27 -6.72
N ARG A 291 10.14 31.73 -6.49
CA ARG A 291 9.81 33.12 -6.15
C ARG A 291 10.56 33.58 -4.88
N ASP A 292 10.45 32.82 -3.79
CA ASP A 292 11.20 33.09 -2.54
C ASP A 292 12.71 33.15 -2.78
N SER A 293 13.23 32.22 -3.57
CA SER A 293 14.67 32.17 -3.89
C SER A 293 15.12 33.40 -4.68
N VAL A 294 14.34 33.85 -5.67
CA VAL A 294 14.61 35.05 -6.45
C VAL A 294 14.60 36.30 -5.57
N LEU A 295 13.60 36.44 -4.69
CA LEU A 295 13.50 37.59 -3.78
C LEU A 295 14.75 37.68 -2.90
N LYS A 296 15.16 36.56 -2.28
CA LYS A 296 16.37 36.49 -1.44
C LYS A 296 17.65 36.78 -2.23
N LEU A 297 17.83 36.19 -3.42
CA LEU A 297 19.00 36.45 -4.26
C LEU A 297 19.07 37.91 -4.74
N ALA A 298 17.94 38.50 -5.12
CA ALA A 298 17.88 39.87 -5.62
C ALA A 298 18.33 40.90 -4.56
N THR A 299 18.06 40.66 -3.27
CA THR A 299 18.51 41.55 -2.19
C THR A 299 20.03 41.70 -2.07
N LYS A 300 20.80 40.82 -2.71
CA LYS A 300 22.27 40.90 -2.72
C LYS A 300 22.83 41.83 -3.78
N ILE A 301 22.04 42.20 -4.78
CA ILE A 301 22.52 43.03 -5.90
C ILE A 301 22.48 44.50 -5.48
N GLN A 302 23.59 45.22 -5.67
CA GLN A 302 23.69 46.62 -5.29
C GLN A 302 22.84 47.52 -6.19
N GLY A 303 22.09 48.43 -5.57
CA GLY A 303 21.16 49.34 -6.25
C GLY A 303 19.84 48.69 -6.69
N LEU A 304 19.55 47.47 -6.23
CA LEU A 304 18.28 46.77 -6.46
C LEU A 304 17.44 46.71 -5.17
N GLU A 305 16.30 47.39 -5.17
CA GLU A 305 15.27 47.27 -4.14
C GLU A 305 14.34 46.11 -4.45
N VAL A 306 13.92 45.35 -3.44
CA VAL A 306 13.01 44.21 -3.60
C VAL A 306 11.73 44.48 -2.84
N SER A 307 10.58 44.43 -3.51
CA SER A 307 9.29 44.73 -2.91
C SER A 307 8.24 43.65 -3.20
N GLU A 308 7.54 43.25 -2.13
CA GLU A 308 6.35 42.41 -2.20
C GLU A 308 5.16 43.27 -1.78
N ARG A 309 4.38 43.73 -2.74
CA ARG A 309 3.25 44.65 -2.49
C ARG A 309 2.09 44.39 -3.42
N SER A 310 0.92 44.90 -3.06
CA SER A 310 -0.20 44.96 -3.99
C SER A 310 0.20 45.81 -5.20
N LEU A 311 -0.07 45.28 -6.40
CA LEU A 311 0.40 45.85 -7.66
C LEU A 311 -0.80 45.99 -8.59
N ARG A 312 -1.11 47.22 -9.02
CA ARG A 312 -2.16 47.46 -10.01
C ARG A 312 -1.59 47.32 -11.41
N PHE A 313 -2.38 46.77 -12.33
CA PHE A 313 -1.92 46.64 -13.72
C PHE A 313 -1.64 48.02 -14.35
N SER A 314 -2.47 49.01 -14.02
CA SER A 314 -2.28 50.41 -14.45
C SER A 314 -0.94 51.03 -14.05
N GLU A 315 -0.32 50.58 -12.95
CA GLU A 315 1.04 51.01 -12.57
C GLU A 315 2.09 50.52 -13.56
N ILE A 316 1.92 49.29 -14.06
CA ILE A 316 2.80 48.69 -15.07
C ILE A 316 2.63 49.39 -16.41
N GLU A 317 1.38 49.70 -16.79
CA GLU A 317 1.11 50.48 -18.00
C GLU A 317 1.76 51.87 -17.95
N ALA A 318 1.59 52.57 -16.82
CA ALA A 318 2.19 53.89 -16.61
C ALA A 318 3.72 53.82 -16.61
N ALA A 319 4.32 52.79 -16.00
CA ALA A 319 5.75 52.59 -16.00
C ALA A 319 6.29 52.31 -17.42
N ALA A 320 5.61 51.48 -18.21
CA ALA A 320 5.99 51.23 -19.60
C ALA A 320 5.88 52.51 -20.45
N GLY A 321 4.78 53.25 -20.34
CA GLY A 321 4.59 54.52 -21.07
C GLY A 321 5.60 55.61 -20.71
N GLN A 322 6.16 55.55 -19.50
CA GLN A 322 7.21 56.47 -19.03
C GLN A 322 8.64 55.95 -19.27
N GLY A 323 8.81 54.79 -19.91
CA GLY A 323 10.13 54.17 -20.11
C GLY A 323 10.80 53.68 -18.82
N ARG A 324 10.03 53.49 -17.74
CA ARG A 324 10.51 53.00 -16.44
C ARG A 324 10.45 51.49 -16.30
N LEU A 325 9.68 50.78 -17.12
CA LEU A 325 9.67 49.30 -17.13
C LEU A 325 10.96 48.79 -17.80
N VAL A 326 11.80 48.06 -17.06
CA VAL A 326 13.13 47.63 -17.50
C VAL A 326 13.15 46.16 -17.94
N GLU A 327 12.58 45.27 -17.12
CA GLU A 327 12.46 43.84 -17.41
C GLU A 327 11.15 43.32 -16.79
N ALA A 328 10.62 42.21 -17.32
CA ALA A 328 9.62 41.40 -16.63
C ALA A 328 9.92 39.93 -16.86
N PHE A 329 9.64 39.10 -15.86
CA PHE A 329 9.87 37.66 -15.97
C PHE A 329 8.98 36.91 -15.00
N GLY A 330 8.66 35.66 -15.33
CA GLY A 330 7.97 34.76 -14.42
C GLY A 330 8.89 33.72 -13.80
N THR A 331 8.48 33.18 -12.65
CA THR A 331 9.19 32.11 -11.95
C THR A 331 8.26 30.94 -11.64
N GLY A 332 8.77 29.71 -11.78
CA GLY A 332 8.01 28.51 -11.52
C GLY A 332 8.89 27.33 -11.14
N THR A 333 8.25 26.20 -10.85
CA THR A 333 9.01 24.96 -10.60
C THR A 333 9.46 24.33 -11.91
N ALA A 334 8.58 24.26 -12.91
CA ALA A 334 8.89 23.61 -14.18
C ALA A 334 9.76 24.51 -15.09
N CYS A 335 9.55 25.83 -15.02
CA CYS A 335 10.38 26.85 -15.64
C CYS A 335 11.12 27.65 -14.56
N LEU A 336 12.45 27.68 -14.58
CA LEU A 336 13.27 28.37 -13.57
C LEU A 336 12.93 29.87 -13.51
N ILE A 337 13.30 30.59 -14.56
CA ILE A 337 12.93 31.99 -14.80
C ILE A 337 12.61 32.11 -16.29
N GLN A 338 11.46 32.70 -16.60
CA GLN A 338 10.96 32.87 -17.96
C GLN A 338 10.87 34.37 -18.27
N PRO A 339 11.76 34.93 -19.11
CA PRO A 339 11.65 36.34 -19.49
C PRO A 339 10.37 36.62 -20.28
N VAL A 340 9.85 37.84 -20.14
CA VAL A 340 8.66 38.36 -20.80
C VAL A 340 9.04 39.55 -21.66
N SER A 341 8.62 39.55 -22.91
CA SER A 341 8.88 40.62 -23.89
C SER A 341 7.65 41.46 -24.21
N GLY A 342 6.45 41.03 -23.83
CA GLY A 342 5.24 41.77 -24.12
C GLY A 342 4.04 41.35 -23.31
N LEU A 343 3.16 42.32 -23.01
CA LEU A 343 1.87 42.14 -22.36
C LEU A 343 0.77 42.62 -23.31
N LEU A 344 0.00 41.69 -23.86
CA LEU A 344 -1.09 41.97 -24.80
C LEU A 344 -2.39 42.20 -24.03
N LYS A 345 -2.95 43.41 -24.13
CA LYS A 345 -4.25 43.75 -23.52
C LYS A 345 -5.41 43.20 -24.34
N GLU A 346 -6.58 43.08 -23.70
CA GLU A 346 -7.83 42.73 -24.38
C GLU A 346 -8.23 43.71 -25.49
N SER A 347 -7.83 44.98 -25.39
CA SER A 347 -8.03 45.98 -26.45
C SER A 347 -7.18 45.74 -27.70
N GLY A 348 -6.30 44.73 -27.71
CA GLY A 348 -5.35 44.45 -28.77
C GLY A 348 -4.05 45.27 -28.70
N VAL A 349 -3.90 46.14 -27.69
CA VAL A 349 -2.70 46.95 -27.50
C VAL A 349 -1.60 46.11 -26.84
N MET A 350 -0.41 46.08 -27.44
CA MET A 350 0.78 45.45 -26.90
C MET A 350 1.58 46.44 -26.06
N ILE A 351 1.87 46.09 -24.81
CA ILE A 351 2.87 46.76 -23.98
C ILE A 351 4.18 46.01 -24.15
N GLU A 352 5.15 46.62 -24.82
CA GLU A 352 6.48 46.04 -25.01
C GLU A 352 7.27 46.10 -23.70
N VAL A 353 7.89 44.98 -23.35
CA VAL A 353 8.79 44.85 -22.20
C VAL A 353 10.21 44.72 -22.73
N PRO A 354 11.15 45.63 -22.37
CA PRO A 354 12.52 45.52 -22.83
C PRO A 354 13.18 44.21 -22.37
N PHE A 355 13.93 43.57 -23.27
CA PHE A 355 14.70 42.37 -22.95
C PHE A 355 15.98 42.30 -23.78
N ASP A 356 17.13 42.53 -23.13
CA ASP A 356 18.45 42.35 -23.76
C ASP A 356 18.81 40.86 -23.80
N SER A 357 18.41 40.21 -24.89
CA SER A 357 18.68 38.79 -25.11
C SER A 357 20.17 38.46 -25.13
N LYS A 358 21.03 39.38 -25.56
CA LYS A 358 22.47 39.12 -25.63
C LYS A 358 23.05 39.12 -24.21
N ALA A 359 22.83 40.19 -23.46
CA ALA A 359 23.31 40.30 -22.08
C ALA A 359 22.76 39.18 -21.18
N ALA A 360 21.48 38.81 -21.35
CA ALA A 360 20.88 37.70 -20.62
C ALA A 360 21.59 36.37 -20.89
N ASN A 361 21.83 36.05 -22.16
CA ASN A 361 22.47 34.80 -22.55
C ASN A 361 23.97 34.77 -22.23
N ASP A 362 24.66 35.90 -22.32
CA ASP A 362 26.06 36.04 -21.90
C ASP A 362 26.20 35.79 -20.38
N ALA A 363 25.25 36.26 -19.57
CA ALA A 363 25.21 35.99 -18.13
C ALA A 363 24.94 34.50 -17.81
N VAL A 364 24.02 33.85 -18.53
CA VAL A 364 23.77 32.40 -18.36
C VAL A 364 24.97 31.55 -18.77
N ALA A 365 25.67 31.94 -19.83
CA ALA A 365 26.85 31.27 -20.36
C ALA A 365 28.12 31.50 -19.54
N ALA A 366 28.08 32.37 -18.52
CA ALA A 366 29.21 32.58 -17.62
C ALA A 366 29.66 31.27 -16.94
N ALA A 367 30.95 31.17 -16.63
CA ALA A 367 31.53 29.97 -16.05
C ALA A 367 30.83 29.59 -14.73
N PRO A 368 30.44 28.32 -14.52
CA PRO A 368 29.73 27.92 -13.31
C PRO A 368 30.48 28.29 -12.03
N GLY A 369 29.80 28.96 -11.10
CA GLY A 369 30.35 29.46 -9.84
C GLY A 369 31.17 30.74 -9.95
N SER A 370 31.27 31.37 -11.12
CA SER A 370 31.98 32.66 -11.28
C SER A 370 31.16 33.87 -10.85
N LEU A 371 29.87 33.69 -10.56
CA LEU A 371 28.96 34.79 -10.25
C LEU A 371 29.00 35.16 -8.76
N GLU A 372 29.29 36.42 -8.47
CA GLU A 372 29.24 36.99 -7.12
C GLU A 372 28.20 38.11 -7.07
N LEU A 373 26.96 37.78 -6.69
CA LEU A 373 25.82 38.73 -6.70
C LEU A 373 26.08 40.01 -5.89
N GLU A 374 26.83 39.92 -4.80
CA GLU A 374 27.17 41.06 -3.93
C GLU A 374 28.09 42.10 -4.60
N LYS A 375 28.79 41.70 -5.67
CA LYS A 375 29.63 42.58 -6.50
C LYS A 375 28.89 43.12 -7.72
N GLU A 376 27.68 42.62 -8.00
CA GLU A 376 26.87 43.10 -9.11
C GLU A 376 26.16 44.39 -8.74
N HIS A 377 26.07 45.30 -9.71
CA HIS A 377 25.37 46.58 -9.56
C HIS A 377 24.45 46.81 -10.75
N VAL A 378 23.26 47.35 -10.52
CA VAL A 378 22.26 47.65 -11.56
C VAL A 378 22.73 48.58 -12.69
N ASN A 379 23.83 49.32 -12.48
CA ASN A 379 24.39 50.27 -13.44
C ASN A 379 25.57 49.69 -14.23
N ARG A 380 25.96 48.43 -14.00
CA ARG A 380 27.07 47.84 -14.75
C ARG A 380 26.69 47.72 -16.24
N PRO A 381 27.64 47.91 -17.17
CA PRO A 381 27.41 47.63 -18.58
C PRO A 381 26.99 46.17 -18.80
N GLY A 382 25.90 45.94 -19.55
CA GLY A 382 25.36 44.60 -19.77
C GLY A 382 24.66 43.99 -18.55
N PHE A 383 24.15 44.82 -17.62
CA PHE A 383 23.26 44.33 -16.57
C PHE A 383 21.99 43.72 -17.17
N ASN A 384 21.70 42.48 -16.79
CA ASN A 384 20.44 41.83 -17.07
C ASN A 384 20.07 40.96 -15.88
N LEU A 385 19.01 41.32 -15.16
CA LEU A 385 18.64 40.68 -13.91
C LEU A 385 18.19 39.23 -14.15
N CYS A 386 17.41 39.01 -15.21
CA CYS A 386 16.92 37.67 -15.56
C CYS A 386 18.07 36.67 -15.77
N GLY A 387 19.08 37.02 -16.57
CA GLY A 387 20.23 36.17 -16.86
C GLY A 387 21.10 35.90 -15.62
N LEU A 388 21.34 36.93 -14.80
CA LEU A 388 22.08 36.81 -13.54
C LEU A 388 21.39 35.86 -12.56
N LEU A 389 20.08 36.01 -12.37
CA LEU A 389 19.32 35.14 -11.47
C LEU A 389 19.24 33.69 -12.00
N VAL A 390 19.15 33.49 -13.32
CA VAL A 390 19.19 32.14 -13.91
C VAL A 390 20.54 31.47 -13.63
N ARG A 391 21.66 32.16 -13.89
CA ARG A 391 23.02 31.65 -13.58
C ARG A 391 23.18 31.34 -12.10
N ALA A 392 22.72 32.22 -11.21
CA ALA A 392 22.77 32.02 -9.77
C ALA A 392 21.98 30.77 -9.32
N LEU A 393 20.75 30.60 -9.82
CA LEU A 393 19.94 29.43 -9.52
C LEU A 393 20.57 28.14 -10.09
N MET A 394 21.15 28.19 -11.30
CA MET A 394 21.89 27.05 -11.85
C MET A 394 23.08 26.69 -10.94
N ASP A 395 23.89 27.66 -10.52
CA ASP A 395 25.00 27.43 -9.60
C ASP A 395 24.56 26.77 -8.29
N ILE A 396 23.43 27.19 -7.72
CA ILE A 396 22.84 26.56 -6.53
C ILE A 396 22.39 25.11 -6.80
N HIS A 397 21.70 24.87 -7.92
CA HIS A 397 21.21 23.53 -8.29
C HIS A 397 22.36 22.53 -8.50
N TYR A 398 23.47 22.98 -9.10
CA TYR A 398 24.65 22.15 -9.38
C TYR A 398 25.71 22.18 -8.25
N GLY A 399 25.38 22.74 -7.07
CA GLY A 399 26.19 22.60 -5.86
C GLY A 399 27.43 23.51 -5.76
N MET A 400 27.44 24.67 -6.42
CA MET A 400 28.55 25.63 -6.32
C MET A 400 28.47 26.40 -5.00
N ALA A 401 29.51 26.30 -4.17
CA ALA A 401 29.50 26.74 -2.77
C ALA A 401 29.20 28.23 -2.53
N GLY A 402 29.63 29.13 -3.43
CA GLY A 402 29.64 30.59 -3.17
C GLY A 402 28.27 31.29 -3.04
N LEU A 403 27.20 30.69 -3.55
CA LEU A 403 25.85 31.26 -3.53
C LEU A 403 24.88 30.47 -2.62
N ILE A 404 25.32 29.34 -2.08
CA ILE A 404 24.51 28.49 -1.20
C ILE A 404 24.26 29.18 0.14
N ASP A 405 25.25 29.93 0.64
CA ASP A 405 25.15 30.64 1.92
C ASP A 405 24.18 31.85 1.88
N VAL A 406 23.79 32.31 0.69
CA VAL A 406 22.87 33.46 0.51
C VAL A 406 21.43 33.11 0.88
N LEU A 407 20.99 31.87 0.67
CA LEU A 407 19.69 31.42 1.15
C LEU A 407 19.89 30.80 2.53
N VAL A 408 19.66 31.57 3.60
CA VAL A 408 19.89 31.16 5.00
C VAL A 408 19.19 29.83 5.39
N ASP A 409 18.14 29.45 4.65
CA ASP A 409 17.38 28.20 4.81
C ASP A 409 17.61 27.18 3.68
N LEU A 410 18.80 27.14 3.07
CA LEU A 410 19.12 26.19 1.99
C LEU A 410 19.31 24.77 2.54
N ASN A 411 18.22 24.05 2.79
CA ASN A 411 18.28 22.59 2.80
C ASN A 411 18.42 22.12 1.34
N ASN A 412 19.64 21.73 0.97
CA ASN A 412 19.94 21.07 -0.28
C ASN A 412 20.34 19.64 0.05
N THR A 413 19.40 18.70 -0.05
CA THR A 413 19.63 17.33 0.39
C THR A 413 20.46 16.57 -0.63
N LEU A 414 21.54 15.95 -0.16
CA LEU A 414 22.37 15.03 -0.93
C LEU A 414 21.79 13.62 -0.81
N VAL A 415 21.38 13.02 -1.92
CA VAL A 415 20.99 11.60 -1.93
C VAL A 415 22.26 10.76 -1.97
N SER A 416 22.58 10.05 -0.88
CA SER A 416 23.82 9.26 -0.78
C SER A 416 23.77 8.03 -1.70
N THR A 417 24.87 7.74 -2.41
CA THR A 417 24.95 6.66 -3.42
C THR A 417 25.53 5.34 -2.90
N GLY A 418 25.84 5.23 -1.61
CA GLY A 418 26.41 4.04 -0.98
C GLY A 418 25.78 3.79 0.40
N GLY A 419 25.66 2.52 0.80
CA GLY A 419 25.03 2.09 2.05
C GLY A 419 25.83 2.45 3.28
N ASP A 420 25.81 3.73 3.64
CA ASP A 420 26.14 4.30 4.96
C ASP A 420 25.72 5.78 4.93
N ILE A 421 24.60 6.11 5.58
CA ILE A 421 24.11 7.48 5.70
C ILE A 421 24.99 8.21 6.73
N LYS A 422 26.11 8.79 6.28
CA LYS A 422 26.84 9.81 7.05
C LYS A 422 26.39 11.20 6.60
N PHE A 423 25.61 11.87 7.45
CA PHE A 423 25.36 13.30 7.34
C PHE A 423 26.68 14.08 7.50
N PRO A 424 26.97 15.10 6.67
CA PRO A 424 27.77 16.22 7.12
C PRO A 424 26.94 16.96 8.18
N CYS A 425 27.17 16.65 9.45
CA CYS A 425 26.70 17.45 10.58
C CYS A 425 27.32 18.85 10.47
N LEU A 426 26.62 19.78 9.83
CA LEU A 426 26.82 21.21 10.00
C LEU A 426 25.44 21.88 9.90
N VAL A 427 24.95 22.30 11.07
CA VAL A 427 23.82 23.21 11.27
C VAL A 427 22.43 22.60 10.99
N GLY A 428 21.80 21.99 12.01
CA GLY A 428 20.38 21.64 11.92
C GLY A 428 19.84 20.76 13.05
N SER A 429 20.69 20.00 13.75
CA SER A 429 20.22 18.98 14.71
C SER A 429 20.24 19.45 16.17
N PHE A 430 19.52 20.53 16.50
CA PHE A 430 19.08 20.77 17.88
C PHE A 430 17.64 20.24 18.04
N CYS A 431 17.50 18.93 18.23
CA CYS A 431 16.21 18.35 18.61
C CYS A 431 15.92 18.71 20.08
N PHE A 432 15.33 19.88 20.34
CA PHE A 432 14.61 20.07 21.59
C PHE A 432 13.35 19.20 21.53
N ALA A 433 13.16 18.32 22.52
CA ALA A 433 11.91 17.59 22.65
C ALA A 433 10.76 18.60 22.76
N HIS A 434 9.61 18.34 22.12
CA HIS A 434 8.48 19.27 22.04
C HIS A 434 8.11 19.89 23.40
N GLY A 435 8.07 19.07 24.46
CA GLY A 435 7.82 19.53 25.82
C GLY A 435 8.85 20.50 26.41
N ALA A 436 10.11 20.50 25.92
CA ALA A 436 11.11 21.49 26.33
C ALA A 436 10.87 22.87 25.69
N LEU A 437 10.32 22.91 24.47
CA LEU A 437 9.96 24.17 23.79
C LEU A 437 8.71 24.79 24.42
N GLU A 438 7.66 24.00 24.69
CA GLU A 438 6.47 24.47 25.40
C GLU A 438 6.80 24.96 26.82
N PHE A 439 7.74 24.28 27.49
CA PHE A 439 8.24 24.69 28.79
C PHE A 439 8.98 26.04 28.75
N LEU A 440 9.85 26.25 27.76
CA LEU A 440 10.52 27.54 27.55
C LEU A 440 9.52 28.66 27.26
N ALA A 441 8.47 28.37 26.46
CA ALA A 441 7.38 29.31 26.22
C ALA A 441 6.57 29.62 27.50
N ALA A 442 6.34 28.63 28.36
CA ALA A 442 5.65 28.82 29.64
C ALA A 442 6.48 29.67 30.62
N LEU A 443 7.79 29.42 30.71
CA LEU A 443 8.71 30.18 31.56
C LEU A 443 8.83 31.64 31.11
N ASP A 444 8.91 31.88 29.80
CA ASP A 444 8.97 33.23 29.23
C ASP A 444 7.72 34.08 29.56
N ARG A 445 6.58 33.45 29.87
CA ARG A 445 5.35 34.13 30.27
C ARG A 445 5.29 34.48 31.77
N ILE A 446 6.26 34.07 32.58
CA ILE A 446 6.30 34.39 34.02
C ILE A 446 7.04 35.72 34.23
N PRO A 447 6.36 36.77 34.74
CA PRO A 447 7.00 38.07 34.94
C PRO A 447 8.15 37.99 35.94
N GLY A 448 9.35 38.41 35.53
CA GLY A 448 10.52 38.48 36.40
C GLY A 448 11.42 37.23 36.41
N VAL A 449 11.11 36.21 35.62
CA VAL A 449 11.95 35.00 35.43
C VAL A 449 12.83 35.17 34.20
N ARG A 450 14.16 35.07 34.36
CA ARG A 450 15.12 35.12 33.23
C ARG A 450 15.59 33.72 32.84
N ILE A 451 15.75 33.47 31.55
CA ILE A 451 16.20 32.18 31.02
C ILE A 451 17.64 32.31 30.52
N GLY A 452 18.56 31.51 31.09
CA GLY A 452 19.99 31.52 30.78
C GLY A 452 20.49 30.18 30.24
N PHE A 453 21.21 30.18 29.12
CA PHE A 453 21.84 28.97 28.58
C PHE A 453 23.35 28.96 28.87
N TYR A 454 23.88 27.81 29.32
CA TYR A 454 25.31 27.64 29.63
C TYR A 454 25.95 26.56 28.73
N SER A 455 26.99 26.90 27.97
CA SER A 455 27.72 25.92 27.14
C SER A 455 29.25 26.05 27.23
N CYS A 456 29.94 24.90 27.20
CA CYS A 456 31.41 24.79 27.31
C CYS A 456 32.11 24.31 26.02
N GLY A 457 31.42 24.31 24.87
CA GLY A 457 31.93 23.80 23.59
C GLY A 457 32.41 24.88 22.60
N LYS A 458 33.43 24.57 21.78
CA LYS A 458 33.88 25.41 20.65
C LYS A 458 32.76 25.66 19.59
N ALA A 459 31.69 24.87 19.60
CA ALA A 459 30.59 24.92 18.63
C ALA A 459 29.52 25.99 18.94
N LEU A 460 29.50 26.55 20.15
CA LEU A 460 28.39 27.39 20.65
C LEU A 460 28.82 28.84 20.89
N ARG A 461 29.36 29.49 19.86
CA ARG A 461 29.76 30.91 19.92
C ARG A 461 28.82 31.89 19.22
N ASN A 462 27.75 31.44 18.57
CA ASN A 462 26.98 32.31 17.68
C ASN A 462 25.53 32.53 18.15
N ALA A 463 25.05 33.74 17.86
CA ALA A 463 23.65 34.20 17.93
C ALA A 463 22.62 33.26 17.26
N ASN A 464 23.09 32.27 16.50
CA ASN A 464 22.31 31.26 15.81
C ASN A 464 21.50 30.34 16.74
N LEU A 465 21.89 30.16 18.02
CA LEU A 465 21.08 29.33 18.95
C LEU A 465 19.78 30.04 19.34
N LEU A 466 19.87 31.34 19.62
CA LEU A 466 18.72 32.20 19.90
C LEU A 466 17.77 32.28 18.71
N GLN A 467 18.32 32.44 17.51
CA GLN A 467 17.55 32.38 16.27
C GLN A 467 16.94 31.00 16.02
N ALA A 468 17.65 29.91 16.28
CA ALA A 468 17.12 28.56 16.10
C ALA A 468 16.04 28.19 17.13
N LEU A 469 16.18 28.64 18.39
CA LEU A 469 15.18 28.48 19.44
C LEU A 469 13.95 29.35 19.17
N SER A 470 14.16 30.62 18.81
CA SER A 470 13.06 31.52 18.43
C SER A 470 12.34 31.04 17.18
N ALA A 471 13.07 30.58 16.16
CA ALA A 471 12.47 29.98 14.97
C ALA A 471 11.76 28.68 15.30
N GLY A 472 12.29 27.84 16.18
CA GLY A 472 11.62 26.62 16.62
C GLY A 472 10.34 26.88 17.42
N LEU A 473 10.32 27.92 18.26
CA LEU A 473 9.14 28.34 19.04
C LEU A 473 8.08 29.03 18.17
N GLU A 474 8.50 29.89 17.23
CA GLU A 474 7.60 30.53 16.27
C GLU A 474 7.06 29.51 15.26
N ASP A 475 7.90 28.65 14.67
CA ASP A 475 7.50 27.70 13.63
C ASP A 475 6.64 26.55 14.17
N ARG A 476 6.93 26.05 15.39
CA ARG A 476 6.21 24.90 15.96
C ARG A 476 5.05 25.26 16.89
N LEU A 477 5.15 26.36 17.64
CA LEU A 477 4.14 26.74 18.64
C LEU A 477 3.50 28.10 18.35
N GLY A 478 3.89 28.79 17.27
CA GLY A 478 3.44 30.15 16.99
C GLY A 478 3.84 31.16 18.08
N TYR A 479 4.79 30.81 18.95
CA TYR A 479 5.12 31.59 20.13
C TYR A 479 6.40 32.40 19.92
N LYS A 480 6.27 33.72 20.05
CA LYS A 480 7.42 34.63 20.03
C LYS A 480 7.86 34.92 21.46
N ILE A 481 9.13 34.64 21.73
CA ILE A 481 9.74 34.89 23.05
C ILE A 481 9.66 36.39 23.35
N SER A 482 9.13 36.72 24.51
CA SER A 482 8.86 38.09 24.98
C SER A 482 10.01 38.67 25.82
N GLN A 483 10.81 37.83 26.48
CA GLN A 483 11.93 38.23 27.33
C GLN A 483 13.28 37.93 26.65
N GLU A 484 14.31 38.74 26.89
CA GLU A 484 15.65 38.48 26.35
C GLU A 484 16.24 37.22 27.01
N ILE A 485 16.55 36.21 26.18
CA ILE A 485 17.29 35.02 26.60
C ILE A 485 18.78 35.34 26.56
N GLU A 486 19.48 35.13 27.68
CA GLU A 486 20.92 35.36 27.79
C GLU A 486 21.69 34.04 27.58
N VAL A 487 22.72 34.06 26.73
CA VAL A 487 23.54 32.88 26.43
C VAL A 487 24.98 33.11 26.93
N PHE A 488 25.45 32.25 27.83
CA PHE A 488 26.79 32.31 28.41
C PHE A 488 27.70 31.23 27.82
N SER A 489 28.82 31.64 27.22
CA SER A 489 29.82 30.75 26.61
C SER A 489 31.12 30.75 27.42
N VAL A 490 31.60 29.57 27.85
CA VAL A 490 32.88 29.43 28.57
C VAL A 490 33.89 28.67 27.71
N ARG A 491 35.16 29.12 27.70
CA ARG A 491 36.23 28.45 26.93
C ARG A 491 36.56 27.08 27.53
N PRO A 492 36.65 26.00 26.72
CA PRO A 492 37.00 24.67 27.22
C PRO A 492 38.44 24.68 27.78
N GLY A 493 38.61 24.19 29.01
CA GLY A 493 39.92 23.90 29.61
C GLY A 493 40.47 24.87 30.66
N LYS A 494 39.75 25.94 31.05
CA LYS A 494 40.08 26.71 32.25
C LYS A 494 38.98 26.54 33.31
N LYS A 495 39.30 25.90 34.44
CA LYS A 495 38.49 25.98 35.67
C LYS A 495 38.54 27.44 36.16
N LYS A 496 37.65 28.30 35.70
CA LYS A 496 37.36 29.57 36.40
C LYS A 496 36.14 29.33 37.30
N PRO A 497 36.19 29.73 38.58
CA PRO A 497 35.00 29.76 39.42
C PRO A 497 33.97 30.73 38.84
N LEU A 498 32.67 30.44 39.01
CA LEU A 498 31.51 31.23 38.59
C LEU A 498 31.45 32.67 39.16
N HIS A 499 32.48 33.13 39.88
CA HIS A 499 32.46 34.41 40.57
C HIS A 499 32.22 35.62 39.67
N GLY A 500 32.57 35.54 38.38
CA GLY A 500 32.30 36.61 37.40
C GLY A 500 30.90 36.61 36.78
N LEU A 501 30.06 35.59 37.04
CA LEU A 501 28.66 35.53 36.61
C LEU A 501 27.69 36.14 37.64
N ARG A 502 28.17 36.39 38.88
CA ARG A 502 27.37 37.00 39.95
C ARG A 502 27.21 38.52 39.80
N GLU A 503 28.05 39.18 39.01
CA GLU A 503 27.90 40.59 38.68
C GLU A 503 26.96 40.74 37.49
N GLY A 504 25.65 40.65 37.73
CA GLY A 504 24.62 41.01 36.74
C GLY A 504 23.41 40.08 36.67
N LEU A 505 23.51 38.82 37.12
CA LEU A 505 22.37 37.90 37.18
C LEU A 505 21.92 37.64 38.61
N ASP A 506 20.64 37.92 38.86
CA ASP A 506 19.93 37.44 40.05
C ASP A 506 19.65 35.94 39.88
N LEU A 507 20.54 35.11 40.40
CA LEU A 507 20.48 33.64 40.30
C LEU A 507 19.25 33.04 41.00
N GLU A 508 18.55 33.78 41.87
CA GLU A 508 17.29 33.32 42.48
C GLU A 508 16.10 33.35 41.50
N ARG A 509 16.25 34.04 40.37
CA ARG A 509 15.22 34.21 39.34
C ARG A 509 15.67 33.74 37.96
N ALA A 510 16.74 32.95 37.89
CA ALA A 510 17.32 32.45 36.65
C ALA A 510 17.34 30.91 36.59
N ILE A 511 16.97 30.34 35.44
CA ILE A 511 17.14 28.91 35.15
C ILE A 511 18.33 28.73 34.22
N LEU A 512 19.28 27.89 34.63
CA LEU A 512 20.51 27.59 33.88
C LEU A 512 20.46 26.19 33.27
N ILE A 513 20.66 26.11 31.95
CA ILE A 513 20.65 24.84 31.19
C ILE A 513 22.09 24.48 30.75
N ASP A 514 22.64 23.36 31.26
CA ASP A 514 23.99 22.83 30.90
C ASP A 514 23.88 21.67 29.90
N ASP A 515 24.50 21.81 28.72
CA ASP A 515 24.46 20.86 27.59
C ASP A 515 25.69 19.91 27.50
N THR A 516 26.65 20.05 28.40
CA THR A 516 28.01 19.52 28.19
C THR A 516 28.19 18.07 28.65
N GLY A 517 27.26 17.53 29.43
CA GLY A 517 27.19 16.13 29.86
C GLY A 517 28.41 15.57 30.62
N ARG A 518 29.43 16.38 30.93
CA ARG A 518 30.53 16.02 31.83
C ARG A 518 30.20 16.54 33.23
N ASN A 519 30.68 15.85 34.27
CA ASN A 519 30.68 16.39 35.64
C ASN A 519 31.55 17.66 35.67
N SER A 520 30.96 18.78 35.24
CA SER A 520 31.41 20.10 35.58
C SER A 520 31.36 20.17 37.10
N ALA A 521 32.43 20.69 37.72
CA ALA A 521 32.56 20.85 39.15
C ALA A 521 31.64 21.96 39.68
N MET A 522 30.36 21.92 39.29
CA MET A 522 29.29 22.66 39.92
C MET A 522 28.79 21.77 41.06
N GLY A 523 29.15 22.19 42.29
CA GLY A 523 28.48 21.69 43.49
C GLY A 523 26.98 21.99 43.43
N GLU A 524 26.25 21.47 44.42
CA GLU A 524 24.79 21.50 44.59
C GLU A 524 24.19 22.93 44.62
N GLU A 525 24.28 23.68 43.52
CA GLU A 525 23.57 24.95 43.37
C GLU A 525 22.11 24.66 43.01
N ARG A 526 21.19 25.20 43.82
CA ARG A 526 19.76 24.85 43.86
C ARG A 526 18.98 25.14 42.56
N ASN A 527 19.53 25.91 41.62
CA ASN A 527 18.80 26.44 40.44
C ASN A 527 19.35 25.94 39.08
N LEU A 528 20.12 24.86 39.07
CA LEU A 528 20.77 24.34 37.85
C LEU A 528 20.01 23.14 37.24
N VAL A 529 19.59 23.24 35.97
CA VAL A 529 18.96 22.15 35.20
C VAL A 529 19.98 21.54 34.24
N LYS A 530 20.38 20.29 34.49
CA LYS A 530 21.32 19.55 33.62
C LYS A 530 20.57 18.83 32.48
N ILE A 531 20.91 19.10 31.23
CA ILE A 531 20.39 18.40 30.05
C ILE A 531 21.53 17.62 29.39
N TYR A 532 21.39 16.30 29.27
CA TYR A 532 22.46 15.43 28.80
C TYR A 532 22.37 15.15 27.29
N HIS A 533 23.52 15.16 26.60
CA HIS A 533 23.64 15.05 25.15
C HIS A 533 23.44 13.63 24.58
N LYS A 534 22.96 13.60 23.32
CA LYS A 534 22.55 12.48 22.43
C LYS A 534 23.48 11.25 22.26
N ARG A 535 24.63 11.15 22.92
CA ARG A 535 25.65 10.09 22.67
C ARG A 535 25.49 8.80 23.48
N ARG A 536 24.46 8.66 24.30
CA ARG A 536 24.20 7.44 25.11
C ARG A 536 22.82 6.83 24.92
N LEU A 537 21.94 7.48 24.15
CA LEU A 537 20.57 7.01 23.94
C LEU A 537 20.48 5.98 22.83
N TYR A 538 21.43 6.00 21.90
CA TYR A 538 21.48 5.11 20.76
C TYR A 538 22.91 4.59 20.58
N ASP A 539 23.05 3.31 20.23
CA ASP A 539 24.35 2.72 19.88
C ASP A 539 24.81 3.20 18.49
N GLU A 540 25.99 2.76 18.06
CA GLU A 540 26.59 3.15 16.77
C GLU A 540 25.74 2.71 15.55
N GLU A 541 24.74 1.85 15.77
CA GLU A 541 23.80 1.34 14.77
C GLU A 541 22.44 2.08 14.80
N GLY A 542 22.28 3.06 15.71
CA GLY A 542 21.06 3.86 15.81
C GLY A 542 19.91 3.17 16.56
N LYS A 543 20.18 2.08 17.29
CA LYS A 543 19.19 1.42 18.17
C LYS A 543 19.17 2.04 19.56
N LEU A 544 17.98 2.22 20.13
CA LEU A 544 17.80 2.81 21.47
C LEU A 544 18.47 1.90 22.53
N CYS A 545 19.44 2.40 23.28
CA CYS A 545 20.08 1.66 24.38
C CYS A 545 19.03 1.30 25.45
N LYS A 546 19.16 0.12 26.09
CA LYS A 546 18.22 -0.51 27.06
C LYS A 546 17.79 0.32 28.31
N GLY A 547 18.06 1.62 28.38
CA GLY A 547 17.63 2.54 29.46
C GLY A 547 17.06 3.88 28.99
N GLY A 548 16.68 4.03 27.70
CA GLY A 548 16.23 5.32 27.13
C GLY A 548 14.99 5.93 27.80
N ASN A 549 14.07 5.11 28.33
CA ASN A 549 12.86 5.59 29.02
C ASN A 549 13.16 6.14 30.42
N VAL A 550 14.11 5.52 31.15
CA VAL A 550 14.60 5.99 32.45
C VAL A 550 15.24 7.39 32.32
N PHE A 551 15.87 7.66 31.19
CA PHE A 551 16.52 8.94 30.91
C PHE A 551 15.52 10.08 30.66
N LYS A 552 14.41 9.80 29.95
CA LYS A 552 13.31 10.76 29.73
C LYS A 552 12.64 11.15 31.07
N ALA A 553 12.37 10.17 31.93
CA ALA A 553 11.79 10.40 33.25
C ALA A 553 12.70 11.25 34.16
N ARG A 554 14.03 11.06 34.07
CA ARG A 554 15.01 11.82 34.86
C ARG A 554 15.11 13.29 34.44
N ILE A 555 14.93 13.60 33.16
CA ILE A 555 14.86 14.98 32.65
C ILE A 555 13.58 15.67 33.15
N ALA A 556 12.43 14.98 33.09
CA ALA A 556 11.16 15.51 33.59
C ALA A 556 11.22 15.81 35.11
N ASN A 557 11.77 14.90 35.92
CA ASN A 557 11.93 15.10 37.36
C ASN A 557 12.84 16.29 37.72
N ASN A 558 13.95 16.47 36.98
CA ASN A 558 14.84 17.62 37.20
C ASN A 558 14.16 18.96 36.85
N LEU A 559 13.30 18.98 35.84
CA LEU A 559 12.53 20.16 35.42
C LEU A 559 11.48 20.54 36.48
N VAL A 560 10.74 19.57 37.02
CA VAL A 560 9.75 19.80 38.08
C VAL A 560 10.42 20.30 39.38
N ARG A 561 11.61 19.76 39.71
CA ARG A 561 12.39 20.22 40.88
C ARG A 561 12.85 21.67 40.73
N ALA A 562 13.36 22.05 39.56
CA ALA A 562 13.77 23.43 39.31
C ALA A 562 12.58 24.40 39.37
N LEU A 563 11.41 23.99 38.87
CA LEU A 563 10.19 24.79 38.93
C LEU A 563 9.72 25.03 40.38
N GLY A 564 9.71 23.98 41.21
CA GLY A 564 9.31 24.08 42.62
C GLY A 564 10.23 24.98 43.46
N LEU A 565 11.54 24.98 43.17
CA LEU A 565 12.52 25.83 43.85
C LEU A 565 12.43 27.30 43.41
N LEU A 566 12.24 27.54 42.10
CA LEU A 566 12.06 28.89 41.54
C LEU A 566 10.77 29.55 42.04
N LEU A 567 9.69 28.77 42.19
CA LEU A 567 8.40 29.29 42.66
C LEU A 567 8.37 29.56 44.17
N LYS A 568 9.23 28.88 44.95
CA LYS A 568 9.47 29.20 46.36
C LYS A 568 10.28 30.50 46.55
N SER A 569 11.09 30.93 45.58
CA SER A 569 11.83 32.22 45.67
C SER A 569 10.98 33.43 45.28
N ILE A 570 9.89 33.22 44.53
CA ILE A 570 8.95 34.27 44.08
C ILE A 570 7.79 34.37 45.10
N GLU A 571 8.10 34.74 46.35
CA GLU A 571 7.11 35.06 47.38
C GLU A 571 6.49 36.44 47.12
N SER A 572 5.52 36.55 46.21
CA SER A 572 4.70 37.78 46.16
C SER A 572 3.32 37.69 45.50
N SER A 573 2.86 36.53 45.01
CA SER A 573 1.52 36.41 44.42
C SER A 573 0.65 35.35 45.10
N SER A 574 -0.66 35.59 45.21
CA SER A 574 -1.62 34.65 45.80
C SER A 574 -1.65 33.30 45.07
N SER A 575 -1.30 33.26 43.78
CA SER A 575 -1.20 32.05 42.96
C SER A 575 0.02 31.18 43.29
N SER A 576 1.12 31.75 43.81
CA SER A 576 2.30 30.95 44.21
C SER A 576 2.08 30.21 45.53
N LYS A 577 1.19 30.68 46.41
CA LYS A 577 0.84 30.00 47.68
C LYS A 577 0.04 28.71 47.46
N THR A 578 -0.89 28.69 46.52
CA THR A 578 -1.70 27.50 46.19
C THR A 578 -0.82 26.38 45.63
N LEU A 579 0.21 26.74 44.87
CA LEU A 579 1.16 25.78 44.29
C LEU A 579 2.11 25.19 45.33
N VAL A 580 2.62 26.02 46.24
CA VAL A 580 3.50 25.57 47.34
C VAL A 580 2.73 24.65 48.28
N GLN A 581 1.46 24.93 48.58
CA GLN A 581 0.60 24.04 49.37
C GLN A 581 0.31 22.71 48.66
N ALA A 582 0.10 22.72 47.34
CA ALA A 582 -0.08 21.49 46.56
C ALA A 582 1.20 20.62 46.57
N LEU A 583 2.38 21.24 46.41
CA LEU A 583 3.66 20.54 46.48
C LEU A 583 4.01 20.02 47.89
N GLU A 584 3.60 20.72 48.95
CA GLU A 584 3.76 20.29 50.34
C GLU A 584 2.80 19.14 50.73
N SER A 585 1.60 19.11 50.14
CA SER A 585 0.63 18.02 50.36
C SER A 585 1.07 16.66 49.80
N LEU A 586 2.06 16.66 48.89
CA LEU A 586 2.64 15.46 48.27
C LEU A 586 3.80 14.84 49.08
N GLN A 587 4.09 15.33 50.30
CA GLN A 587 5.22 14.90 51.14
C GLN A 587 6.58 14.87 50.40
N TRP A 588 6.76 15.75 49.42
CA TRP A 588 7.98 15.75 48.62
C TRP A 588 9.11 16.49 49.33
N ASN A 589 9.98 15.75 50.00
CA ASN A 589 11.05 16.30 50.86
C ASN A 589 12.35 16.65 50.11
N GLY A 590 12.34 16.71 48.78
CA GLY A 590 13.42 17.28 47.97
C GLY A 590 14.72 16.48 47.85
N ASP A 591 14.93 15.42 48.66
CA ASP A 591 16.22 14.70 48.74
C ASP A 591 16.18 13.18 48.47
N GLU A 592 15.03 12.56 48.19
CA GLU A 592 14.99 11.14 47.82
C GLU A 592 14.79 10.90 46.31
N TYR A 593 15.72 10.15 45.72
CA TYR A 593 15.64 9.65 44.35
C TYR A 593 14.49 8.63 44.24
N LEU A 594 13.44 8.98 43.49
CA LEU A 594 12.34 8.04 43.19
C LEU A 594 12.87 6.88 42.35
N HIS A 595 12.87 5.68 42.93
CA HIS A 595 13.20 4.44 42.24
C HIS A 595 12.09 4.03 41.25
N GLU A 596 12.52 3.42 40.15
CA GLU A 596 11.74 2.90 39.02
C GLU A 596 10.45 2.18 39.43
N SER A 597 9.32 2.88 39.53
CA SER A 597 7.97 2.32 39.39
C SER A 597 6.90 3.43 39.31
N SER A 598 6.04 3.31 38.29
CA SER A 598 4.66 3.80 38.14
C SER A 598 4.24 5.26 38.38
N ASN A 599 4.99 6.15 39.02
CA ASN A 599 4.47 7.48 39.41
C ASN A 599 5.04 8.71 38.67
N SER A 600 5.86 8.54 37.63
CA SER A 600 6.38 9.68 36.84
C SER A 600 5.29 10.47 36.11
N GLU A 601 4.21 9.77 35.72
CA GLU A 601 3.09 10.36 34.99
C GLU A 601 2.18 11.17 35.92
N GLU A 602 2.01 10.71 37.17
CA GLU A 602 1.23 11.41 38.20
C GLU A 602 1.92 12.69 38.66
N ILE A 603 3.24 12.68 38.83
CA ILE A 603 4.05 13.88 39.14
C ILE A 603 3.99 14.89 37.98
N TYR A 604 4.02 14.41 36.73
CA TYR A 604 3.91 15.26 35.54
C TYR A 604 2.49 15.86 35.41
N ARG A 605 1.45 15.06 35.64
CA ARG A 605 0.05 15.48 35.66
C ARG A 605 -0.20 16.53 36.75
N LEU A 606 0.31 16.31 37.96
CA LEU A 606 0.17 17.23 39.08
C LEU A 606 0.94 18.55 38.84
N GLY A 607 2.12 18.49 38.22
CA GLY A 607 2.85 19.69 37.78
C GLY A 607 2.08 20.50 36.73
N LEU A 608 1.39 19.84 35.80
CA LEU A 608 0.53 20.48 34.80
C LEU A 608 -0.77 21.05 35.39
N GLU A 609 -1.40 20.36 36.35
CA GLU A 609 -2.57 20.85 37.09
C GLU A 609 -2.24 22.06 37.95
N ALA A 610 -1.05 22.06 38.56
CA ALA A 610 -0.52 23.19 39.28
C ALA A 610 -0.38 24.42 38.34
N MET A 611 0.17 24.23 37.13
CA MET A 611 0.26 25.30 36.13
C MET A 611 -1.11 25.82 35.65
N ARG A 612 -2.14 24.97 35.58
CA ARG A 612 -3.54 25.38 35.34
C ARG A 612 -4.11 26.27 36.43
N GLY A 613 -3.76 26.03 37.69
CA GLY A 613 -4.18 26.87 38.83
C GLY A 613 -3.66 28.30 38.74
N VAL A 614 -2.54 28.52 38.02
CA VAL A 614 -1.94 29.84 37.82
C VAL A 614 -2.54 30.57 36.62
N ARG A 615 -2.95 29.87 35.54
CA ARG A 615 -3.77 30.45 34.46
C ARG A 615 -4.69 29.41 33.76
N PRO A 616 -6.01 29.66 33.65
CA PRO A 616 -6.99 28.71 33.15
C PRO A 616 -7.01 28.50 31.62
N GLU A 617 -6.28 29.31 30.83
CA GLU A 617 -6.25 29.21 29.36
C GLU A 617 -5.27 28.17 28.80
N PHE A 618 -4.60 27.39 29.67
CA PHE A 618 -3.71 26.30 29.28
C PHE A 618 -4.52 25.04 28.93
N SER A 619 -4.62 24.70 27.64
CA SER A 619 -5.34 23.53 27.15
C SER A 619 -4.53 22.24 27.30
N ILE A 620 -5.02 21.30 28.11
CA ILE A 620 -4.41 19.99 28.37
C ILE A 620 -4.42 19.07 27.12
N LYS A 621 -5.26 19.36 26.12
CA LYS A 621 -5.49 18.40 25.02
C LYS A 621 -4.30 18.22 24.08
N GLU A 622 -3.39 19.19 23.97
CA GLU A 622 -2.27 19.10 23.01
C GLU A 622 -1.02 18.45 23.62
N VAL A 623 -0.80 18.58 24.94
CA VAL A 623 0.37 18.02 25.62
C VAL A 623 0.23 16.52 25.88
N ILE A 624 -0.97 16.02 26.21
CA ILE A 624 -1.21 14.58 26.41
C ILE A 624 -0.99 13.80 25.11
N LEU A 625 -1.29 14.41 23.95
CA LEU A 625 -1.07 13.81 22.63
C LEU A 625 0.43 13.64 22.28
N ALA A 626 1.34 14.35 22.96
CA ALA A 626 2.78 14.26 22.72
C ALA A 626 3.49 13.20 23.58
N THR A 627 2.87 12.67 24.63
CA THR A 627 3.44 11.62 25.49
C THR A 627 2.83 10.24 25.28
N ASP A 628 1.65 10.13 24.67
CA ASP A 628 0.92 8.86 24.47
C ASP A 628 1.47 7.97 23.33
N HIS A 629 2.59 8.37 22.70
CA HIS A 629 3.35 7.49 21.79
C HIS A 629 4.20 6.50 22.58
N GLY A 630 3.53 5.62 23.33
CA GLY A 630 4.13 4.41 23.91
C GLY A 630 3.67 4.07 25.32
N ILE A 631 2.88 2.98 25.42
CA ILE A 631 2.51 2.16 26.59
C ILE A 631 1.07 2.40 27.11
N ARG A 632 0.19 1.40 26.95
CA ARG A 632 -0.91 1.13 27.90
C ARG A 632 -0.74 -0.28 28.47
N CYS A 633 -0.69 -0.35 29.81
CA CYS A 633 -1.03 -1.54 30.59
C CYS A 633 -2.17 -1.18 31.56
N SER A 634 -3.15 -2.08 31.66
CA SER A 634 -4.36 -1.99 32.47
C SER A 634 -4.13 -2.28 33.96
N SER A 635 -4.85 -1.60 34.85
CA SER A 635 -5.25 -2.17 36.15
C SER A 635 -6.48 -1.47 36.75
N THR A 636 -7.34 -2.30 37.32
CA THR A 636 -8.67 -2.09 37.91
C THR A 636 -8.70 -1.45 39.32
N ASP A 637 -9.80 -0.72 39.57
CA ASP A 637 -10.58 -0.50 40.82
C ASP A 637 -9.90 -0.22 42.17
N ILE A 638 -10.18 0.98 42.74
CA ILE A 638 -10.44 1.19 44.17
C ILE A 638 -11.61 2.19 44.35
N ASP A 639 -12.62 1.73 45.09
CA ASP A 639 -13.85 2.38 45.51
C ASP A 639 -13.66 3.19 46.81
N VAL A 640 -14.24 4.40 46.90
CA VAL A 640 -14.45 5.13 48.18
C VAL A 640 -15.72 6.01 48.14
N SER A 641 -16.86 5.41 48.50
CA SER A 641 -17.96 5.90 49.37
C SER A 641 -18.68 7.27 49.13
N ALA A 642 -20.01 7.18 48.99
CA ALA A 642 -21.06 8.24 48.95
C ALA A 642 -21.51 8.74 50.37
N PRO A 643 -22.67 9.42 50.63
CA PRO A 643 -23.75 10.10 49.83
C PRO A 643 -24.21 11.45 50.51
N PRO A 644 -25.48 11.96 50.55
CA PRO A 644 -26.74 11.76 49.77
C PRO A 644 -27.53 13.07 49.38
N LYS A 645 -28.60 12.92 48.56
CA LYS A 645 -30.02 13.36 48.79
C LYS A 645 -30.77 13.78 47.51
N ASP A 646 -31.84 13.05 47.17
CA ASP A 646 -33.27 13.47 47.19
C ASP A 646 -33.71 14.03 45.83
N GLN A 647 -34.93 13.92 45.32
CA GLN A 647 -36.13 13.09 45.44
C GLN A 647 -37.01 13.55 44.25
N ASP A 648 -38.00 12.72 43.88
CA ASP A 648 -39.24 13.11 43.19
C ASP A 648 -39.20 13.45 41.68
N GLN A 649 -40.21 13.19 40.85
CA GLN A 649 -41.44 12.40 40.88
C GLN A 649 -42.08 12.58 39.48
N THR A 650 -42.59 11.48 38.89
CA THR A 650 -43.88 11.38 38.12
C THR A 650 -44.09 12.26 36.85
N LEU A 651 -44.93 11.99 35.82
CA LEU A 651 -46.05 11.09 35.53
C LEU A 651 -46.11 10.77 34.01
N THR A 652 -46.67 9.59 33.75
CA THR A 652 -47.43 9.07 32.59
C THR A 652 -48.02 10.04 31.54
N GLU A 653 -48.00 9.64 30.26
CA GLU A 653 -49.21 9.54 29.39
C GLU A 653 -48.91 8.86 28.02
N GLN A 654 -49.70 7.83 27.70
CA GLN A 654 -50.05 7.31 26.35
C GLN A 654 -51.59 7.51 26.19
N PRO A 655 -52.29 7.31 25.04
CA PRO A 655 -51.97 6.60 23.77
C PRO A 655 -52.39 7.41 22.49
N VAL A 656 -52.28 6.96 21.22
CA VAL A 656 -53.21 6.10 20.44
C VAL A 656 -52.62 5.80 19.05
N ALA A 657 -52.90 4.59 18.57
CA ALA A 657 -52.38 3.88 17.40
C ALA A 657 -52.94 4.29 16.01
N SER A 658 -52.19 3.95 14.95
CA SER A 658 -52.73 3.35 13.72
C SER A 658 -51.67 2.48 13.03
N SER A 659 -52.13 1.42 12.35
CA SER A 659 -51.48 0.12 12.18
C SER A 659 -51.30 -0.31 10.71
N SER A 660 -50.22 -1.02 10.41
CA SER A 660 -50.12 -2.14 9.44
C SER A 660 -48.76 -2.84 9.68
N GLY A 661 -48.62 -4.05 10.22
CA GLY A 661 -49.15 -5.35 9.75
C GLY A 661 -48.16 -5.90 8.69
N ALA A 662 -47.39 -6.98 8.88
CA ALA A 662 -47.62 -8.19 9.67
C ALA A 662 -46.31 -8.84 10.17
N GLU A 663 -46.32 -9.27 11.43
CA GLU A 663 -45.59 -10.43 11.96
C GLU A 663 -46.55 -11.61 12.07
N LEU A 664 -45.96 -12.82 12.21
CA LEU A 664 -46.40 -14.04 12.92
C LEU A 664 -46.22 -15.27 12.01
N PHE A 665 -45.52 -16.33 12.43
CA PHE A 665 -45.76 -17.07 13.67
C PHE A 665 -44.49 -17.52 14.42
N LYS A 666 -44.58 -17.39 15.75
CA LYS A 666 -43.80 -18.09 16.79
C LYS A 666 -44.71 -19.11 17.50
N ASP A 667 -44.06 -19.96 18.31
CA ASP A 667 -44.55 -20.76 19.46
C ASP A 667 -44.86 -22.26 19.17
N GLN A 668 -44.51 -23.24 20.01
CA GLN A 668 -44.12 -23.24 21.44
C GLN A 668 -43.60 -24.64 21.90
N LYS A 669 -42.72 -24.65 22.93
CA LYS A 669 -42.57 -25.58 24.10
C LYS A 669 -41.09 -25.75 24.48
N GLU A 670 -40.54 -25.00 25.44
CA GLU A 670 -40.59 -25.14 26.93
C GLU A 670 -39.79 -26.32 27.52
N GLY A 671 -38.72 -25.97 28.27
CA GLY A 671 -38.26 -26.67 29.47
C GLY A 671 -36.93 -27.42 29.37
N GLU A 672 -35.79 -26.76 29.66
CA GLU A 672 -34.74 -27.22 30.60
C GLU A 672 -33.45 -26.37 30.50
N SER A 673 -32.92 -26.03 31.69
CA SER A 673 -31.64 -25.37 32.06
C SER A 673 -30.79 -24.62 31.01
N SER A 674 -30.38 -23.41 31.38
CA SER A 674 -29.25 -22.70 30.77
C SER A 674 -27.96 -23.54 30.80
N VAL A 675 -27.65 -24.20 29.69
CA VAL A 675 -26.31 -24.75 29.43
C VAL A 675 -25.46 -23.58 28.93
N SER A 676 -24.40 -23.24 29.68
CA SER A 676 -23.38 -22.33 29.20
C SER A 676 -22.84 -22.82 27.85
N ALA A 677 -22.56 -21.93 26.90
CA ALA A 677 -21.91 -22.30 25.65
C ALA A 677 -20.59 -23.02 25.99
N ALA A 678 -20.57 -24.34 25.85
CA ALA A 678 -19.43 -25.17 26.21
C ALA A 678 -18.28 -24.82 25.26
N THR A 679 -17.10 -24.50 25.80
CA THR A 679 -15.90 -24.28 25.00
C THR A 679 -15.54 -25.58 24.27
N THR A 680 -15.81 -25.66 22.97
CA THR A 680 -15.47 -26.79 22.11
C THR A 680 -13.97 -26.74 21.78
N SER A 681 -13.33 -27.91 21.75
CA SER A 681 -11.93 -28.08 21.35
C SER A 681 -11.85 -28.77 19.99
N LEU A 682 -10.83 -28.46 19.19
CA LEU A 682 -10.61 -29.08 17.88
C LEU A 682 -9.27 -29.81 17.84
N SER A 683 -9.31 -31.10 17.56
CA SER A 683 -8.13 -31.93 17.32
C SER A 683 -8.04 -32.27 15.83
N ILE A 684 -6.94 -31.88 15.17
CA ILE A 684 -6.68 -32.24 13.77
C ILE A 684 -5.50 -33.21 13.73
N ILE A 685 -5.74 -34.42 13.23
CA ILE A 685 -4.77 -35.50 13.18
C ILE A 685 -4.33 -35.69 11.72
N VAL A 686 -3.05 -35.50 11.43
CA VAL A 686 -2.44 -35.74 10.11
C VAL A 686 -1.74 -37.10 10.15
N LEU A 687 -2.38 -38.13 9.61
CA LEU A 687 -1.79 -39.46 9.47
C LEU A 687 -0.86 -39.47 8.25
N GLY A 688 0.34 -40.03 8.42
CA GLY A 688 1.41 -39.90 7.41
C GLY A 688 2.13 -38.55 7.49
N ALA A 689 2.24 -37.96 8.69
CA ALA A 689 2.76 -36.60 8.91
C ALA A 689 4.18 -36.34 8.38
N THR A 690 4.99 -37.37 8.17
CA THR A 690 6.36 -37.26 7.63
C THR A 690 6.42 -37.30 6.09
N GLY A 691 5.29 -37.59 5.44
CA GLY A 691 5.15 -37.65 3.98
C GLY A 691 5.18 -36.28 3.31
N ASP A 692 5.47 -36.25 2.01
CA ASP A 692 5.70 -35.00 1.27
C ASP A 692 4.44 -34.13 1.17
N LEU A 693 3.27 -34.72 0.97
CA LEU A 693 2.00 -33.98 0.96
C LEU A 693 1.75 -33.26 2.30
N ALA A 694 1.95 -33.95 3.41
CA ALA A 694 1.77 -33.39 4.74
C ALA A 694 2.69 -32.17 4.96
N LYS A 695 3.99 -32.33 4.68
CA LYS A 695 5.00 -31.29 4.90
C LYS A 695 4.84 -30.08 3.98
N ASN A 696 4.43 -30.29 2.73
CA ASN A 696 4.45 -29.24 1.70
C ASN A 696 3.08 -28.60 1.46
N LYS A 697 1.98 -29.24 1.88
CA LYS A 697 0.61 -28.74 1.65
C LYS A 697 -0.23 -28.69 2.93
N ILE A 698 -0.36 -29.79 3.67
CA ILE A 698 -1.31 -29.87 4.80
C ILE A 698 -0.88 -28.99 5.98
N PHE A 699 0.34 -29.15 6.49
CA PHE A 699 0.83 -28.32 7.61
C PHE A 699 0.93 -26.83 7.24
N PRO A 700 1.43 -26.45 6.03
CA PRO A 700 1.35 -25.06 5.58
C PRO A 700 -0.07 -24.51 5.54
N ALA A 701 -1.05 -25.27 5.05
CA ALA A 701 -2.45 -24.85 5.02
C ALA A 701 -3.04 -24.67 6.43
N LEU A 702 -2.76 -25.60 7.35
CA LEU A 702 -3.15 -25.47 8.76
C LEU A 702 -2.49 -24.25 9.42
N PHE A 703 -1.22 -23.99 9.14
CA PHE A 703 -0.54 -22.81 9.64
C PHE A 703 -1.16 -21.53 9.09
N ALA A 704 -1.49 -21.49 7.80
CA ALA A 704 -2.16 -20.36 7.18
C ALA A 704 -3.51 -20.06 7.85
N LEU A 705 -4.36 -21.08 8.06
CA LEU A 705 -5.64 -20.94 8.76
C LEU A 705 -5.47 -20.48 10.22
N TYR A 706 -4.46 -21.00 10.93
CA TYR A 706 -4.13 -20.55 12.29
C TYR A 706 -3.70 -19.08 12.30
N TYR A 707 -2.81 -18.74 11.37
CA TYR A 707 -2.21 -17.43 11.22
C TYR A 707 -3.26 -16.34 10.93
N THR A 708 -4.27 -16.65 10.12
CA THR A 708 -5.39 -15.76 9.77
C THR A 708 -6.52 -15.77 10.80
N GLY A 709 -6.46 -16.62 11.83
CA GLY A 709 -7.46 -16.69 12.90
C GLY A 709 -8.73 -17.46 12.55
N TYR A 710 -8.69 -18.34 11.55
CA TYR A 710 -9.81 -19.23 11.20
C TYR A 710 -9.85 -20.53 12.02
N LEU A 711 -8.80 -20.82 12.79
CA LEU A 711 -8.78 -21.95 13.72
C LEU A 711 -9.22 -21.51 15.13
N PRO A 712 -9.95 -22.37 15.87
CA PRO A 712 -10.38 -22.05 17.23
C PRO A 712 -9.20 -21.94 18.19
N GLU A 713 -9.35 -21.16 19.27
CA GLU A 713 -8.29 -20.94 20.27
C GLU A 713 -7.78 -22.24 20.91
N LYS A 714 -8.69 -23.18 21.19
CA LYS A 714 -8.37 -24.51 21.73
C LYS A 714 -8.18 -25.51 20.59
N ILE A 715 -7.01 -25.48 19.96
CA ILE A 715 -6.63 -26.41 18.90
C ILE A 715 -5.46 -27.31 19.32
N ALA A 716 -5.53 -28.58 18.92
CA ALA A 716 -4.41 -29.52 18.99
C ALA A 716 -4.18 -30.18 17.62
N ILE A 717 -2.97 -30.10 17.09
CA ILE A 717 -2.59 -30.70 15.81
C ILE A 717 -1.66 -31.87 16.08
N PHE A 718 -2.01 -33.06 15.61
CA PHE A 718 -1.23 -34.28 15.82
C PHE A 718 -0.67 -34.80 14.51
N GLY A 719 0.64 -34.86 14.38
CA GLY A 719 1.28 -35.71 13.39
C GLY A 719 1.31 -37.17 13.86
N TYR A 720 0.92 -38.10 13.01
CA TYR A 720 0.99 -39.54 13.29
C TYR A 720 1.76 -40.24 12.17
N SER A 721 2.81 -41.00 12.51
CA SER A 721 3.54 -41.81 11.53
C SER A 721 4.30 -42.98 12.19
N ARG A 722 4.84 -43.89 11.38
CA ARG A 722 5.68 -45.03 11.82
C ARG A 722 7.11 -44.61 12.19
N SER A 723 7.51 -43.36 11.94
CA SER A 723 8.87 -42.91 12.24
C SER A 723 9.05 -42.71 13.74
N GLU A 724 10.19 -43.12 14.29
CA GLU A 724 10.51 -42.87 15.70
C GLU A 724 10.94 -41.41 15.90
N LEU A 725 9.96 -40.52 16.03
CA LEU A 725 10.16 -39.08 16.26
C LEU A 725 9.53 -38.65 17.57
N GLN A 726 10.00 -37.52 18.11
CA GLN A 726 9.35 -36.79 19.21
C GLN A 726 8.67 -35.52 18.67
N ASP A 727 7.87 -34.85 19.51
CA ASP A 727 7.16 -33.61 19.15
C ASP A 727 8.11 -32.56 18.52
N GLU A 728 9.28 -32.35 19.13
CA GLU A 728 10.27 -31.38 18.63
C GLU A 728 10.91 -31.77 17.29
N ASP A 729 10.97 -33.06 16.96
CA ASP A 729 11.50 -33.49 15.67
C ASP A 729 10.51 -33.21 14.54
N LEU A 730 9.20 -33.45 14.78
CA LEU A 730 8.16 -33.08 13.81
C LEU A 730 8.13 -31.57 13.60
N ARG A 731 8.18 -30.77 14.68
CA ARG A 731 8.20 -29.30 14.60
C ARG A 731 9.35 -28.80 13.74
N ARG A 732 10.57 -29.30 13.96
CA ARG A 732 11.76 -28.98 13.14
C ARG A 732 11.58 -29.37 11.67
N LEU A 733 10.96 -30.51 11.41
CA LEU A 733 10.76 -31.05 10.07
C LEU A 733 9.76 -30.23 9.25
N ILE A 734 8.69 -29.70 9.86
CA ILE A 734 7.68 -28.91 9.15
C ILE A 734 8.00 -27.42 9.09
N MET A 735 8.75 -26.88 10.06
CA MET A 735 9.02 -25.45 10.22
C MET A 735 9.61 -24.81 8.95
N GLY A 736 10.49 -25.51 8.23
CA GLY A 736 11.12 -24.98 7.01
C GLY A 736 10.14 -24.73 5.84
N ASN A 737 8.95 -25.33 5.89
CA ASN A 737 7.93 -25.20 4.86
C ASN A 737 6.77 -24.29 5.26
N LEU A 738 6.76 -23.77 6.50
CA LEU A 738 5.73 -22.85 6.96
C LEU A 738 6.06 -21.43 6.49
N THR A 739 5.24 -20.86 5.61
CA THR A 739 5.47 -19.55 5.02
C THR A 739 4.43 -18.52 5.45
N CYS A 740 4.86 -17.31 5.77
CA CYS A 740 4.03 -16.16 6.13
C CYS A 740 3.45 -15.45 4.89
N ARG A 741 2.71 -16.18 4.05
CA ARG A 741 2.31 -15.69 2.72
C ARG A 741 1.09 -14.73 2.76
N LEU A 742 0.03 -15.12 3.47
CA LEU A 742 -1.29 -14.48 3.36
C LEU A 742 -1.44 -13.09 4.02
N ASP A 743 -0.56 -12.72 4.95
CA ASP A 743 -0.58 -11.39 5.58
C ASP A 743 0.85 -11.09 6.07
N HIS A 744 1.38 -9.89 5.87
CA HIS A 744 2.70 -9.50 6.36
C HIS A 744 2.57 -8.75 7.70
N ARG A 745 1.74 -9.25 8.63
CA ARG A 745 1.63 -8.66 9.97
C ARG A 745 2.95 -8.87 10.71
N GLU A 746 3.35 -7.85 11.48
CA GLU A 746 4.41 -7.97 12.48
C GLU A 746 4.06 -9.15 13.43
N GLY A 747 5.03 -10.05 13.68
CA GLY A 747 4.85 -11.18 14.60
C GLY A 747 4.58 -12.55 13.96
N CYS A 748 4.85 -12.76 12.66
CA CYS A 748 4.68 -14.10 12.07
C CYS A 748 5.55 -15.18 12.75
N GLU A 749 6.78 -14.84 13.15
CA GLU A 749 7.64 -15.77 13.92
C GLU A 749 6.96 -16.16 15.25
N GLU A 750 6.38 -15.20 15.98
CA GLU A 750 5.67 -15.46 17.23
C GLU A 750 4.42 -16.33 17.00
N LYS A 751 3.65 -16.07 15.94
CA LYS A 751 2.51 -16.89 15.56
C LYS A 751 2.92 -18.29 15.11
N MET A 752 4.05 -18.43 14.42
CA MET A 752 4.61 -19.73 14.04
C MET A 752 5.06 -20.51 15.27
N GLU A 753 5.75 -19.88 16.21
CA GLU A 753 6.10 -20.49 17.49
C GLU A 753 4.84 -20.90 18.28
N SER A 754 3.81 -20.04 18.29
CA SER A 754 2.52 -20.35 18.93
C SER A 754 1.80 -21.51 18.26
N PHE A 755 1.79 -21.56 16.93
CA PHE A 755 1.26 -22.68 16.16
C PHE A 755 2.00 -23.98 16.47
N LEU A 756 3.33 -23.96 16.42
CA LEU A 756 4.16 -25.14 16.67
C LEU A 756 4.01 -25.68 18.09
N LYS A 757 3.72 -24.84 19.09
CA LYS A 757 3.38 -25.28 20.46
C LYS A 757 2.12 -26.16 20.51
N ASN A 758 1.19 -25.96 19.58
CA ASN A 758 -0.03 -26.76 19.43
C ASN A 758 0.17 -27.99 18.52
N VAL A 759 1.38 -28.20 17.98
CA VAL A 759 1.73 -29.37 17.16
C VAL A 759 2.40 -30.43 18.03
N TYR A 760 1.84 -31.63 18.01
CA TYR A 760 2.30 -32.83 18.73
C TYR A 760 2.58 -33.95 17.74
N TYR A 761 3.36 -34.94 18.15
CA TYR A 761 3.65 -36.11 17.35
C TYR A 761 3.38 -37.39 18.12
N GLU A 762 2.66 -38.34 17.51
CA GLU A 762 2.45 -39.68 18.04
C GLU A 762 3.13 -40.73 17.15
N HIS A 763 3.94 -41.58 17.77
CA HIS A 763 4.51 -42.73 17.09
C HIS A 763 3.46 -43.82 16.95
N GLY A 764 3.11 -44.13 15.71
CA GLY A 764 2.02 -45.03 15.41
C GLY A 764 2.26 -46.50 15.66
N GLY A 765 3.51 -46.91 15.89
CA GLY A 765 3.88 -48.32 15.97
C GLY A 765 3.75 -49.04 14.62
N TYR A 766 3.91 -50.36 14.66
CA TYR A 766 3.83 -51.22 13.46
C TYR A 766 2.41 -51.74 13.18
N ASP A 767 1.56 -51.80 14.21
CA ASP A 767 0.13 -52.14 14.08
C ASP A 767 -0.72 -50.86 14.09
N THR A 768 -1.43 -50.64 12.98
CA THR A 768 -2.25 -49.45 12.77
C THR A 768 -3.33 -49.28 13.84
N CYS A 769 -3.99 -50.36 14.25
CA CYS A 769 -5.14 -50.31 15.15
C CYS A 769 -4.72 -50.10 16.60
N ASP A 770 -3.68 -50.79 17.08
CA ASP A 770 -3.12 -50.54 18.40
C ASP A 770 -2.56 -49.11 18.51
N GLY A 771 -1.94 -48.61 17.44
CA GLY A 771 -1.50 -47.23 17.34
C GLY A 771 -2.64 -46.21 17.52
N MET A 772 -3.83 -46.47 16.94
CA MET A 772 -5.00 -45.60 17.13
C MET A 772 -5.50 -45.59 18.58
N VAL A 773 -5.38 -46.71 19.31
CA VAL A 773 -5.73 -46.77 20.75
C VAL A 773 -4.77 -45.91 21.58
N ILE A 774 -3.48 -45.90 21.23
CA ILE A 774 -2.47 -45.06 21.89
C ILE A 774 -2.76 -43.58 21.60
N LEU A 775 -3.00 -43.24 20.33
CA LEU A 775 -3.35 -41.89 19.91
C LEU A 775 -4.61 -41.37 20.64
N ASP A 776 -5.67 -42.17 20.70
CA ASP A 776 -6.92 -41.80 21.39
C ASP A 776 -6.71 -41.50 22.88
N LYS A 777 -5.85 -42.27 23.56
CA LYS A 777 -5.48 -41.99 24.96
C LYS A 777 -4.78 -40.64 25.10
N ARG A 778 -3.90 -40.28 24.16
CA ARG A 778 -3.19 -38.99 24.18
C ARG A 778 -4.12 -37.83 23.83
N LEU A 779 -4.99 -38.00 22.83
CA LEU A 779 -6.03 -37.03 22.47
C LEU A 779 -6.91 -36.71 23.68
N LYS A 780 -7.46 -37.73 24.35
CA LYS A 780 -8.30 -37.57 25.55
C LYS A 780 -7.60 -36.81 26.67
N LYS A 781 -6.29 -37.02 26.84
CA LYS A 781 -5.51 -36.33 27.87
C LYS A 781 -5.40 -34.82 27.60
N LEU A 782 -5.29 -34.41 26.33
CA LEU A 782 -5.23 -32.99 25.95
C LEU A 782 -6.61 -32.34 25.86
N GLU A 783 -7.62 -33.06 25.36
CA GLU A 783 -9.00 -32.57 25.23
C GLU A 783 -9.68 -32.37 26.60
N GLY A 784 -9.29 -33.16 27.61
CA GLY A 784 -9.82 -33.08 28.96
C GLY A 784 -11.32 -33.40 29.02
N SER A 785 -12.10 -32.56 29.70
CA SER A 785 -13.56 -32.68 29.81
C SER A 785 -14.33 -31.86 28.77
N CYS A 786 -13.65 -31.22 27.82
CA CYS A 786 -14.29 -30.40 26.79
C CYS A 786 -15.00 -31.27 25.74
N CYS A 787 -16.03 -30.71 25.10
CA CYS A 787 -16.55 -31.29 23.87
C CYS A 787 -15.47 -31.17 22.79
N ALA A 788 -15.04 -32.29 22.20
CA ALA A 788 -13.89 -32.33 21.30
C ALA A 788 -14.29 -32.79 19.91
N ASN A 789 -14.14 -31.92 18.93
CA ASN A 789 -14.28 -32.25 17.52
C ASN A 789 -12.96 -32.81 17.00
N ARG A 790 -13.01 -33.91 16.24
CA ARG A 790 -11.81 -34.58 15.70
C ARG A 790 -11.86 -34.65 14.18
N ILE A 791 -10.80 -34.20 13.51
CA ILE A 791 -10.63 -34.32 12.06
C ILE A 791 -9.40 -35.19 11.81
N PHE A 792 -9.56 -36.28 11.06
CA PHE A 792 -8.45 -37.15 10.67
C PHE A 792 -8.15 -36.95 9.19
N TYR A 793 -6.99 -36.39 8.88
CA TYR A 793 -6.45 -36.27 7.53
C TYR A 793 -5.60 -37.48 7.21
N LEU A 794 -6.06 -38.30 6.26
CA LEU A 794 -5.39 -39.54 5.86
C LEU A 794 -4.41 -39.26 4.71
N SER A 795 -3.26 -38.69 5.02
CA SER A 795 -2.14 -38.52 4.08
C SER A 795 -1.24 -39.77 4.02
N VAL A 796 -1.88 -40.93 3.81
CA VAL A 796 -1.24 -42.25 3.79
C VAL A 796 -1.33 -42.86 2.38
N PRO A 797 -0.48 -43.86 2.04
CA PRO A 797 -0.59 -44.59 0.78
C PRO A 797 -2.01 -45.15 0.57
N HIS A 798 -2.51 -45.08 -0.66
CA HIS A 798 -3.90 -45.40 -0.99
C HIS A 798 -4.31 -46.83 -0.61
N GLU A 799 -3.36 -47.77 -0.64
CA GLU A 799 -3.55 -49.19 -0.33
C GLU A 799 -3.98 -49.42 1.13
N VAL A 800 -3.61 -48.51 2.03
CA VAL A 800 -3.89 -48.63 3.47
C VAL A 800 -4.99 -47.69 3.95
N VAL A 801 -5.54 -46.80 3.10
CA VAL A 801 -6.53 -45.79 3.50
C VAL A 801 -7.75 -46.40 4.18
N VAL A 802 -8.30 -47.49 3.62
CA VAL A 802 -9.50 -48.14 4.18
C VAL A 802 -9.21 -48.81 5.51
N GLU A 803 -8.08 -49.52 5.65
CA GLU A 803 -7.66 -50.15 6.91
C GLU A 803 -7.47 -49.09 8.01
N VAL A 804 -6.74 -48.03 7.69
CA VAL A 804 -6.49 -46.90 8.60
C VAL A 804 -7.80 -46.24 9.02
N ALA A 805 -8.70 -45.95 8.08
CA ALA A 805 -10.02 -45.39 8.38
C ALA A 805 -10.81 -46.31 9.31
N GLN A 806 -10.82 -47.61 9.06
CA GLN A 806 -11.52 -48.58 9.91
C GLN A 806 -10.97 -48.65 11.34
N CYS A 807 -9.64 -48.58 11.49
CA CYS A 807 -8.97 -48.49 12.78
C CYS A 807 -9.33 -47.18 13.51
N VAL A 808 -9.33 -46.03 12.82
CA VAL A 808 -9.79 -44.75 13.37
C VAL A 808 -11.25 -44.85 13.83
N GLY A 809 -12.11 -45.38 12.97
CA GLY A 809 -13.54 -45.52 13.23
C GLY A 809 -13.86 -46.41 14.45
N THR A 810 -13.02 -47.40 14.71
CA THR A 810 -13.21 -48.32 15.84
C THR A 810 -12.59 -47.79 17.14
N ASN A 811 -11.42 -47.12 17.06
CA ASN A 811 -10.59 -46.88 18.24
C ASN A 811 -10.42 -45.40 18.63
N ALA A 812 -10.63 -44.45 17.71
CA ALA A 812 -10.23 -43.05 17.90
C ALA A 812 -11.31 -42.01 17.57
N GLN A 813 -12.55 -42.41 17.30
CA GLN A 813 -13.66 -41.44 17.16
C GLN A 813 -13.89 -40.67 18.46
N SER A 814 -14.27 -39.40 18.32
CA SER A 814 -14.71 -38.58 19.45
C SER A 814 -15.99 -39.13 20.05
N ARG A 815 -16.11 -39.04 21.39
CA ARG A 815 -17.30 -39.45 22.14
C ARG A 815 -18.22 -38.30 22.49
N SER A 816 -17.73 -37.06 22.42
CA SER A 816 -18.44 -35.86 22.86
C SER A 816 -18.72 -34.87 21.72
N GLY A 817 -17.87 -34.84 20.69
CA GLY A 817 -18.03 -34.01 19.50
C GLY A 817 -18.07 -34.84 18.21
N HIS A 818 -18.04 -34.17 17.05
CA HIS A 818 -18.08 -34.86 15.77
C HIS A 818 -16.71 -35.42 15.37
N THR A 819 -16.72 -36.48 14.56
CA THR A 819 -15.51 -37.01 13.90
C THR A 819 -15.68 -36.90 12.39
N ARG A 820 -14.69 -36.32 11.70
CA ARG A 820 -14.64 -36.22 10.24
C ARG A 820 -13.34 -36.84 9.72
N ILE A 821 -13.37 -37.47 8.56
CA ILE A 821 -12.18 -38.01 7.89
C ILE A 821 -12.00 -37.35 6.53
N ILE A 822 -10.76 -36.98 6.22
CA ILE A 822 -10.35 -36.42 4.94
C ILE A 822 -9.51 -37.47 4.22
N ILE A 823 -9.89 -37.80 2.99
CA ILE A 823 -9.19 -38.78 2.15
C ILE A 823 -8.79 -38.17 0.81
N GLU A 824 -7.59 -38.55 0.35
CA GLU A 824 -7.00 -38.12 -0.92
C GLU A 824 -7.31 -39.08 -2.06
N LYS A 825 -7.22 -38.57 -3.29
CA LYS A 825 -7.21 -39.42 -4.50
C LYS A 825 -5.94 -40.30 -4.53
N PRO A 826 -5.98 -41.49 -5.15
CA PRO A 826 -7.06 -42.04 -5.98
C PRO A 826 -8.19 -42.70 -5.18
N PHE A 827 -9.43 -42.57 -5.68
CA PHE A 827 -10.63 -43.15 -5.08
C PHE A 827 -11.03 -44.46 -5.79
N GLY A 828 -10.11 -45.43 -5.78
CA GLY A 828 -10.17 -46.63 -6.62
C GLY A 828 -9.57 -46.41 -8.01
N ASN A 829 -9.49 -47.49 -8.79
CA ASN A 829 -8.96 -47.49 -10.16
C ASN A 829 -10.03 -47.84 -11.22
N ASP A 830 -11.19 -48.31 -10.75
CA ASP A 830 -12.36 -48.72 -11.53
C ASP A 830 -13.62 -48.70 -10.64
N VAL A 831 -14.78 -48.99 -11.23
CA VAL A 831 -16.07 -49.09 -10.51
C VAL A 831 -16.00 -50.05 -9.32
N HIS A 832 -15.34 -51.21 -9.47
CA HIS A 832 -15.36 -52.26 -8.45
C HIS A 832 -14.52 -51.88 -7.22
N THR A 833 -13.29 -51.44 -7.45
CA THR A 833 -12.35 -51.01 -6.43
C THR A 833 -12.83 -49.75 -5.71
N SER A 834 -13.40 -48.78 -6.44
CA SER A 834 -14.03 -47.59 -5.85
C SER A 834 -15.22 -47.94 -4.96
N LYS A 835 -16.09 -48.86 -5.42
CA LYS A 835 -17.22 -49.34 -4.64
C LYS A 835 -16.76 -50.05 -3.36
N LYS A 836 -15.77 -50.94 -3.46
CA LYS A 836 -15.20 -51.64 -2.30
C LYS A 836 -14.58 -50.67 -1.28
N MET A 837 -13.87 -49.65 -1.76
CA MET A 837 -13.33 -48.58 -0.91
C MET A 837 -14.47 -47.85 -0.17
N THR A 838 -15.50 -47.44 -0.92
CA THR A 838 -16.65 -46.73 -0.37
C THR A 838 -17.41 -47.55 0.67
N GLU A 839 -17.70 -48.83 0.39
CA GLU A 839 -18.31 -49.76 1.36
C GLU A 839 -17.43 -49.93 2.61
N GLY A 840 -16.10 -50.01 2.42
CA GLY A 840 -15.13 -50.08 3.50
C GLY A 840 -15.17 -48.87 4.43
N LEU A 841 -15.28 -47.66 3.88
CA LEU A 841 -15.39 -46.42 4.65
C LEU A 841 -16.76 -46.31 5.36
N LEU A 842 -17.85 -46.57 4.63
CA LEU A 842 -19.21 -46.50 5.14
C LEU A 842 -19.53 -47.56 6.21
N SER A 843 -18.69 -48.59 6.33
CA SER A 843 -18.80 -49.57 7.41
C SER A 843 -18.53 -48.98 8.81
N LYS A 844 -17.88 -47.81 8.89
CA LYS A 844 -17.48 -47.16 10.15
C LYS A 844 -17.83 -45.67 10.26
N PHE A 845 -18.13 -45.02 9.14
CA PHE A 845 -18.47 -43.59 9.07
C PHE A 845 -19.75 -43.40 8.28
N THR A 846 -20.51 -42.37 8.62
CA THR A 846 -21.62 -41.89 7.78
C THR A 846 -21.10 -40.96 6.67
N GLU A 847 -21.89 -40.74 5.62
CA GLU A 847 -21.45 -39.96 4.45
C GLU A 847 -21.05 -38.52 4.81
N ASP A 848 -21.75 -37.88 5.76
CA ASP A 848 -21.48 -36.53 6.27
C ASP A 848 -20.16 -36.42 7.06
N GLN A 849 -19.57 -37.55 7.44
CA GLN A 849 -18.26 -37.61 8.08
C GLN A 849 -17.11 -37.79 7.08
N ILE A 850 -17.38 -38.08 5.80
CA ILE A 850 -16.37 -38.44 4.81
C ILE A 850 -16.15 -37.28 3.83
N TYR A 851 -14.92 -36.78 3.78
CA TYR A 851 -14.51 -35.67 2.94
C TYR A 851 -13.48 -36.16 1.91
N ARG A 852 -13.93 -36.37 0.68
CA ARG A 852 -13.08 -36.82 -0.44
C ARG A 852 -12.53 -35.61 -1.17
N ILE A 853 -11.23 -35.39 -1.06
CA ILE A 853 -10.58 -34.20 -1.62
C ILE A 853 -10.35 -34.36 -3.12
N ASP A 854 -10.85 -33.36 -3.85
CA ASP A 854 -10.36 -32.98 -5.16
C ASP A 854 -9.90 -31.53 -5.05
N HIS A 855 -8.57 -31.32 -5.04
CA HIS A 855 -8.00 -30.00 -4.82
C HIS A 855 -8.40 -28.98 -5.90
N LEU A 856 -8.80 -29.40 -7.12
CA LEU A 856 -9.21 -28.44 -8.15
C LEU A 856 -10.51 -27.73 -7.74
N LEU A 857 -11.40 -28.40 -7.01
CA LEU A 857 -12.65 -27.82 -6.51
C LEU A 857 -12.41 -26.68 -5.51
N GLY A 858 -11.29 -26.71 -4.78
CA GLY A 858 -10.90 -25.65 -3.84
C GLY A 858 -10.23 -24.45 -4.50
N ARG A 859 -10.18 -24.35 -5.84
CA ARG A 859 -9.68 -23.14 -6.52
C ARG A 859 -10.80 -22.10 -6.63
N ASP A 860 -10.51 -20.84 -6.28
CA ASP A 860 -11.48 -19.74 -6.27
C ASP A 860 -12.33 -19.63 -7.54
N LEU A 861 -11.71 -19.76 -8.73
CA LEU A 861 -12.46 -19.64 -9.99
C LEU A 861 -13.39 -20.82 -10.30
N ILE A 862 -13.07 -22.01 -9.75
CA ILE A 862 -13.96 -23.17 -9.84
C ILE A 862 -15.13 -23.00 -8.88
N GLU A 863 -14.88 -22.56 -7.65
CA GLU A 863 -15.93 -22.21 -6.68
C GLU A 863 -16.86 -21.11 -7.21
N ASN A 864 -16.26 -20.07 -7.83
CA ASN A 864 -16.97 -18.92 -8.39
C ASN A 864 -17.89 -19.26 -9.58
N LEU A 865 -17.85 -20.49 -10.12
CA LEU A 865 -18.84 -20.94 -11.11
C LEU A 865 -20.28 -20.82 -10.59
N THR A 866 -20.52 -21.14 -9.32
CA THR A 866 -21.85 -21.08 -8.73
C THR A 866 -22.34 -19.64 -8.59
N VAL A 867 -21.47 -18.75 -8.12
CA VAL A 867 -21.71 -17.31 -8.01
C VAL A 867 -21.96 -16.71 -9.39
N LEU A 868 -21.09 -16.98 -10.36
CA LEU A 868 -21.20 -16.47 -11.72
C LEU A 868 -22.53 -16.86 -12.37
N ARG A 869 -23.02 -18.07 -12.11
CA ARG A 869 -24.25 -18.59 -12.71
C ARG A 869 -25.51 -18.13 -11.98
N PHE A 870 -25.52 -18.16 -10.65
CA PHE A 870 -26.76 -18.04 -9.88
C PHE A 870 -26.93 -16.69 -9.19
N SER A 871 -25.89 -15.85 -9.09
CA SER A 871 -26.01 -14.47 -8.57
C SER A 871 -26.10 -13.40 -9.65
N ASN A 872 -25.93 -13.76 -10.93
CA ASN A 872 -25.85 -12.82 -12.03
C ASN A 872 -26.96 -13.04 -13.08
N LEU A 873 -27.91 -12.11 -13.11
CA LEU A 873 -29.05 -12.12 -14.05
C LEU A 873 -28.62 -12.14 -15.53
N ILE A 874 -27.44 -11.60 -15.84
CA ILE A 874 -26.93 -11.58 -17.21
C ILE A 874 -26.53 -12.96 -17.73
N PHE A 875 -26.14 -13.89 -16.85
CA PHE A 875 -25.59 -15.19 -17.24
C PHE A 875 -26.60 -16.33 -17.18
N GLU A 876 -27.46 -16.38 -16.16
CA GLU A 876 -28.43 -17.48 -15.98
C GLU A 876 -29.26 -17.75 -17.25
N PRO A 877 -29.88 -16.73 -17.91
CA PRO A 877 -30.71 -16.96 -19.09
C PRO A 877 -29.90 -17.44 -20.30
N LEU A 878 -28.60 -17.13 -20.35
CA LEU A 878 -27.69 -17.52 -21.42
C LEU A 878 -27.11 -18.93 -21.20
N TRP A 879 -27.29 -19.52 -20.03
CA TRP A 879 -26.58 -20.75 -19.62
C TRP A 879 -27.27 -22.04 -20.10
N ASN A 880 -27.59 -22.14 -21.38
CA ASN A 880 -28.26 -23.29 -21.97
C ASN A 880 -27.97 -23.44 -23.48
N ARG A 881 -28.35 -24.58 -24.06
CA ARG A 881 -28.15 -24.95 -25.47
C ARG A 881 -28.68 -23.97 -26.51
N THR A 882 -29.62 -23.10 -26.15
CA THR A 882 -30.15 -22.05 -27.05
C THR A 882 -29.08 -21.02 -27.34
N TYR A 883 -28.25 -20.69 -26.36
CA TYR A 883 -27.24 -19.62 -26.47
C TYR A 883 -25.81 -20.15 -26.47
N ILE A 884 -25.53 -21.28 -25.82
CA ILE A 884 -24.20 -21.89 -25.81
C ILE A 884 -24.05 -22.82 -27.02
N ARG A 885 -22.94 -22.66 -27.75
CA ARG A 885 -22.55 -23.48 -28.90
C ARG A 885 -21.72 -24.69 -28.47
N ASN A 886 -20.71 -24.48 -27.63
CA ASN A 886 -19.83 -25.51 -27.08
C ASN A 886 -19.15 -25.02 -25.80
N ILE A 887 -18.65 -25.99 -25.03
CA ILE A 887 -17.83 -25.76 -23.84
C ILE A 887 -16.48 -26.44 -24.06
N GLN A 888 -15.39 -25.76 -23.72
CA GLN A 888 -14.03 -26.32 -23.79
C GLN A 888 -13.38 -26.22 -22.42
N ILE A 889 -12.86 -27.33 -21.91
CA ILE A 889 -12.15 -27.40 -20.63
C ILE A 889 -10.73 -27.89 -20.91
N LEU A 890 -9.76 -27.04 -20.62
CA LEU A 890 -8.35 -27.26 -20.85
C LEU A 890 -7.62 -27.45 -19.53
N PHE A 891 -6.87 -28.53 -19.42
CA PHE A 891 -5.92 -28.81 -18.37
C PHE A 891 -4.57 -29.18 -19.00
N ALA A 892 -3.66 -28.22 -19.10
CA ALA A 892 -2.36 -28.42 -19.71
C ALA A 892 -1.25 -28.16 -18.70
N GLU A 893 -0.29 -29.07 -18.58
CA GLU A 893 0.92 -28.89 -17.79
C GLU A 893 2.15 -28.92 -18.70
N ASP A 894 3.12 -28.04 -18.45
CA ASP A 894 4.35 -27.95 -19.25
C ASP A 894 5.53 -28.75 -18.68
N TRP A 895 5.31 -29.49 -17.59
CA TRP A 895 6.21 -30.49 -17.05
C TRP A 895 5.73 -31.92 -17.34
N GLY A 896 6.62 -32.89 -17.18
CA GLY A 896 6.36 -34.32 -17.36
C GLY A 896 5.90 -35.01 -16.09
N VAL A 897 6.17 -36.31 -15.95
CA VAL A 897 5.77 -37.08 -14.77
C VAL A 897 6.75 -36.94 -13.58
N GLU A 898 7.94 -36.38 -13.83
CA GLU A 898 8.92 -35.94 -12.82
C GLU A 898 9.24 -36.97 -11.72
N GLY A 899 9.72 -38.15 -12.12
CA GLY A 899 10.13 -39.20 -11.18
C GLY A 899 8.99 -40.00 -10.54
N ARG A 900 7.73 -39.71 -10.87
CA ARG A 900 6.55 -40.48 -10.45
C ARG A 900 6.09 -41.50 -11.49
N GLY A 901 7.03 -42.02 -12.30
CA GLY A 901 6.76 -42.85 -13.47
C GLY A 901 5.87 -44.05 -13.17
N ARG A 902 6.23 -44.85 -12.16
CA ARG A 902 5.45 -46.03 -11.74
C ARG A 902 4.00 -45.71 -11.36
N TYR A 903 3.81 -44.72 -10.49
CA TYR A 903 2.48 -44.32 -10.04
C TYR A 903 1.63 -43.82 -11.22
N PHE A 904 2.20 -42.96 -12.07
CA PHE A 904 1.47 -42.43 -13.20
C PHE A 904 1.18 -43.50 -14.26
N ASP A 905 2.05 -44.49 -14.44
CA ASP A 905 1.83 -45.58 -15.39
C ASP A 905 0.60 -46.44 -15.02
N GLU A 906 0.34 -46.61 -13.72
CA GLU A 906 -0.86 -47.31 -13.23
C GLU A 906 -2.14 -46.46 -13.36
N GLN A 907 -2.03 -45.14 -13.22
CA GLN A 907 -3.19 -44.24 -13.23
C GLN A 907 -3.53 -43.73 -14.65
N GLY A 908 -2.54 -43.18 -15.34
CA GLY A 908 -2.69 -42.46 -16.60
C GLY A 908 -3.48 -41.14 -16.45
N ILE A 909 -3.45 -40.33 -17.51
CA ILE A 909 -4.10 -39.01 -17.50
C ILE A 909 -5.63 -39.08 -17.28
N ILE A 910 -6.26 -40.19 -17.66
CA ILE A 910 -7.71 -40.37 -17.59
C ILE A 910 -8.16 -40.55 -16.13
N ARG A 911 -7.51 -41.43 -15.37
CA ARG A 911 -7.86 -41.63 -13.95
C ARG A 911 -7.40 -40.46 -13.10
N ASP A 912 -6.23 -39.90 -13.38
CA ASP A 912 -5.64 -38.85 -12.54
C ASP A 912 -6.34 -37.49 -12.68
N ILE A 913 -6.77 -37.13 -13.90
CA ILE A 913 -7.32 -35.79 -14.22
C ILE A 913 -8.77 -35.83 -14.69
N VAL A 914 -9.14 -36.75 -15.61
CA VAL A 914 -10.48 -36.71 -16.22
C VAL A 914 -11.56 -37.20 -15.25
N GLN A 915 -11.35 -38.37 -14.64
CA GLN A 915 -12.33 -39.04 -13.77
C GLN A 915 -12.69 -38.20 -12.55
N SER A 916 -11.74 -37.43 -12.03
CA SER A 916 -11.89 -36.55 -10.88
C SER A 916 -12.07 -35.09 -11.32
N HIS A 917 -10.97 -34.37 -11.53
CA HIS A 917 -10.92 -32.92 -11.71
C HIS A 917 -11.89 -32.40 -12.77
N LEU A 918 -11.89 -32.99 -13.97
CA LEU A 918 -12.70 -32.50 -15.07
C LEU A 918 -14.18 -32.82 -14.90
N PHE A 919 -14.52 -34.04 -14.47
CA PHE A 919 -15.93 -34.39 -14.23
C PHE A 919 -16.54 -33.61 -13.07
N GLN A 920 -15.78 -33.32 -12.03
CA GLN A 920 -16.22 -32.47 -10.94
C GLN A 920 -16.44 -31.02 -11.39
N THR A 921 -15.53 -30.47 -12.19
CA THR A 921 -15.67 -29.15 -12.81
C THR A 921 -16.89 -29.08 -13.73
N ILE A 922 -17.11 -30.11 -14.57
CA ILE A 922 -18.30 -30.22 -15.43
C ILE A 922 -19.58 -30.28 -14.59
N GLY A 923 -19.57 -31.05 -13.50
CA GLY A 923 -20.69 -31.13 -12.56
C GLY A 923 -21.14 -29.75 -12.09
N LEU A 924 -20.22 -28.93 -11.55
CA LEU A 924 -20.51 -27.57 -11.10
C LEU A 924 -20.93 -26.62 -12.23
N LEU A 925 -20.29 -26.74 -13.39
CA LEU A 925 -20.57 -25.87 -14.55
C LEU A 925 -21.94 -26.15 -15.16
N ALA A 926 -22.37 -27.41 -15.19
CA ALA A 926 -23.53 -27.87 -15.92
C ALA A 926 -24.77 -28.14 -15.05
N MET A 927 -24.63 -28.26 -13.71
CA MET A 927 -25.75 -28.49 -12.79
C MET A 927 -26.89 -27.48 -12.92
N GLU A 928 -28.14 -27.86 -12.60
CA GLU A 928 -29.24 -26.89 -12.51
C GLU A 928 -29.06 -25.97 -11.28
N PRO A 929 -29.80 -24.85 -11.19
CA PRO A 929 -29.86 -24.08 -9.94
C PRO A 929 -30.29 -24.98 -8.77
N PRO A 930 -29.48 -25.11 -7.71
CA PRO A 930 -29.85 -25.89 -6.54
C PRO A 930 -30.97 -25.17 -5.76
N VAL A 931 -31.70 -25.92 -4.93
CA VAL A 931 -32.79 -25.34 -4.12
C VAL A 931 -32.27 -24.43 -3.01
N SER A 932 -31.03 -24.63 -2.57
CA SER A 932 -30.30 -23.78 -1.62
C SER A 932 -28.78 -23.88 -1.87
N LEU A 933 -27.99 -23.15 -1.07
CA LEU A 933 -26.52 -23.25 -1.09
C LEU A 933 -25.98 -24.32 -0.13
N GLU A 934 -26.85 -25.10 0.52
CA GLU A 934 -26.42 -26.21 1.38
C GLU A 934 -25.71 -27.29 0.56
N GLY A 935 -24.67 -27.90 1.15
CA GLY A 935 -23.79 -28.81 0.42
C GLY A 935 -24.48 -30.05 -0.16
N GLU A 936 -25.56 -30.54 0.45
CA GLU A 936 -26.35 -31.65 -0.11
C GLU A 936 -27.14 -31.24 -1.36
N ASP A 937 -27.69 -30.02 -1.39
CA ASP A 937 -28.49 -29.53 -2.52
C ASP A 937 -27.62 -29.28 -3.75
N ILE A 938 -26.41 -28.75 -3.56
CA ILE A 938 -25.42 -28.60 -4.62
C ILE A 938 -25.01 -29.98 -5.16
N ARG A 939 -24.66 -30.93 -4.29
CA ARG A 939 -24.25 -32.28 -4.68
C ARG A 939 -25.36 -33.06 -5.39
N ASN A 940 -26.62 -32.87 -5.00
CA ASN A 940 -27.77 -33.44 -5.71
C ASN A 940 -27.84 -33.00 -7.17
N GLU A 941 -27.64 -31.70 -7.45
CA GLU A 941 -27.67 -31.19 -8.82
C GLU A 941 -26.42 -31.58 -9.63
N LYS A 942 -25.25 -31.72 -9.00
CA LYS A 942 -24.05 -32.30 -9.64
C LYS A 942 -24.29 -33.74 -10.09
N VAL A 943 -24.76 -34.62 -9.19
CA VAL A 943 -25.05 -36.04 -9.49
C VAL A 943 -26.05 -36.18 -10.63
N LYS A 944 -27.11 -35.36 -10.61
CA LYS A 944 -28.16 -35.38 -11.65
C LYS A 944 -27.59 -35.10 -13.04
N VAL A 945 -26.62 -34.19 -13.15
CA VAL A 945 -25.93 -33.93 -14.41
C VAL A 945 -25.00 -35.07 -14.80
N LEU A 946 -24.18 -35.58 -13.87
CA LEU A 946 -23.30 -36.72 -14.14
C LEU A 946 -24.10 -37.94 -14.63
N ARG A 947 -25.28 -38.20 -14.06
CA ARG A 947 -26.21 -39.26 -14.50
C ARG A 947 -26.76 -39.04 -15.91
N SER A 948 -26.77 -37.81 -16.38
CA SER A 948 -27.22 -37.44 -17.73
C SER A 948 -26.07 -37.46 -18.74
N MET A 949 -24.82 -37.69 -18.33
CA MET A 949 -23.68 -37.73 -19.25
C MET A 949 -23.66 -39.03 -20.05
N ARG A 950 -23.36 -38.93 -21.35
CA ARG A 950 -23.08 -40.09 -22.20
C ARG A 950 -21.73 -40.70 -21.83
N LYS A 951 -21.66 -42.02 -21.94
CA LYS A 951 -20.40 -42.77 -21.88
C LYS A 951 -19.58 -42.40 -23.14
N PRO A 952 -18.34 -41.90 -23.00
CA PRO A 952 -17.50 -41.55 -24.14
C PRO A 952 -17.15 -42.80 -24.96
N ALA A 953 -17.23 -42.68 -26.28
CA ALA A 953 -16.81 -43.73 -27.21
C ALA A 953 -15.38 -43.46 -27.69
N LEU A 954 -14.62 -44.51 -28.05
CA LEU A 954 -13.26 -44.37 -28.58
C LEU A 954 -13.19 -43.42 -29.80
N ASP A 955 -14.22 -43.41 -30.66
CA ASP A 955 -14.29 -42.54 -31.84
C ASP A 955 -14.31 -41.03 -31.51
N ASP A 956 -14.64 -40.68 -30.27
CA ASP A 956 -14.67 -39.31 -29.75
C ASP A 956 -13.56 -39.05 -28.72
N VAL A 957 -12.48 -39.83 -28.81
CA VAL A 957 -11.30 -39.75 -27.93
C VAL A 957 -10.03 -39.78 -28.77
N VAL A 958 -9.06 -38.95 -28.39
CA VAL A 958 -7.69 -38.97 -28.90
C VAL A 958 -6.75 -39.11 -27.71
N LEU A 959 -5.94 -40.15 -27.73
CA LEU A 959 -4.92 -40.42 -26.73
C LEU A 959 -3.55 -39.98 -27.22
N GLY A 960 -2.69 -39.49 -26.32
CA GLY A 960 -1.33 -39.14 -26.66
C GLY A 960 -0.30 -39.52 -25.60
N GLN A 961 0.94 -39.67 -26.03
CA GLN A 961 2.10 -39.93 -25.15
C GLN A 961 3.29 -39.05 -25.57
N TYR A 962 3.89 -38.31 -24.62
CA TYR A 962 4.97 -37.38 -24.97
C TYR A 962 6.29 -38.11 -25.27
N LYS A 963 6.98 -37.68 -26.33
CA LYS A 963 8.32 -38.13 -26.71
C LYS A 963 9.39 -37.07 -26.43
N GLU A 964 10.65 -37.50 -26.49
CA GLU A 964 11.83 -36.66 -26.24
C GLU A 964 11.83 -35.36 -27.07
N SER A 965 12.41 -34.31 -26.48
CA SER A 965 12.51 -32.98 -27.08
C SER A 965 13.82 -32.29 -26.67
N VAL A 966 14.09 -31.13 -27.26
CA VAL A 966 15.22 -30.26 -26.88
C VAL A 966 14.68 -29.11 -26.03
N SER A 967 15.34 -28.79 -24.92
CA SER A 967 14.88 -27.75 -23.98
C SER A 967 14.78 -26.37 -24.64
N LYS A 968 13.88 -25.52 -24.11
CA LYS A 968 13.76 -24.10 -24.50
C LYS A 968 15.11 -23.41 -24.22
N GLY A 969 15.94 -23.25 -25.26
CA GLY A 969 17.31 -22.72 -25.15
C GLY A 969 18.41 -23.59 -25.81
N GLY A 970 18.07 -24.80 -26.26
CA GLY A 970 18.95 -25.65 -27.10
C GLY A 970 20.07 -26.39 -26.37
N SER A 971 20.17 -26.27 -25.04
CA SER A 971 21.33 -26.71 -24.26
C SER A 971 21.16 -28.06 -23.55
N SER A 972 19.95 -28.62 -23.44
CA SER A 972 19.72 -29.92 -22.79
C SER A 972 18.57 -30.71 -23.44
N ARG A 973 18.68 -32.05 -23.44
CA ARG A 973 17.64 -32.97 -23.96
C ARG A 973 16.64 -33.25 -22.84
N VAL A 974 15.34 -33.18 -23.13
CA VAL A 974 14.27 -33.56 -22.20
C VAL A 974 13.82 -34.99 -22.56
N PRO A 975 13.85 -35.95 -21.61
CA PRO A 975 13.48 -37.34 -21.88
C PRO A 975 12.00 -37.47 -22.28
N GLY A 976 11.69 -38.49 -23.09
CA GLY A 976 10.31 -38.89 -23.37
C GLY A 976 9.73 -39.74 -22.24
N TYR A 977 8.41 -39.97 -22.25
CA TYR A 977 7.73 -40.71 -21.17
C TYR A 977 8.29 -42.12 -20.94
N LEU A 978 8.57 -42.87 -22.01
CA LEU A 978 9.17 -44.22 -21.93
C LEU A 978 10.62 -44.23 -21.42
N SER A 979 11.25 -43.05 -21.29
CA SER A 979 12.59 -42.90 -20.72
C SER A 979 12.55 -42.41 -19.26
N GLU A 980 11.36 -42.20 -18.70
CA GLU A 980 11.18 -41.85 -17.29
C GLU A 980 11.53 -43.03 -16.39
N GLN A 981 11.96 -42.71 -15.18
CA GLN A 981 12.31 -43.73 -14.20
C GLN A 981 11.07 -44.57 -13.83
N ASP A 982 11.25 -45.89 -13.75
CA ASP A 982 10.22 -46.86 -13.37
C ASP A 982 9.00 -46.95 -14.31
N VAL A 983 9.10 -46.44 -15.55
CA VAL A 983 8.10 -46.66 -16.62
C VAL A 983 8.51 -47.85 -17.51
N PRO A 984 7.61 -48.82 -17.79
CA PRO A 984 7.88 -49.90 -18.75
C PRO A 984 8.17 -49.38 -20.16
N ALA A 985 9.16 -49.97 -20.83
CA ALA A 985 9.57 -49.54 -22.17
C ALA A 985 8.50 -49.77 -23.25
N ASP A 986 7.51 -50.63 -22.98
CA ASP A 986 6.36 -50.94 -23.82
C ASP A 986 5.04 -50.35 -23.29
N SER A 987 5.11 -49.39 -22.36
CA SER A 987 3.92 -48.73 -21.81
C SER A 987 3.11 -48.02 -22.89
N LEU A 988 1.81 -48.28 -22.89
CA LEU A 988 0.81 -47.59 -23.73
C LEU A 988 0.05 -46.51 -22.93
N THR A 989 0.52 -46.16 -21.73
CA THR A 989 -0.18 -45.23 -20.86
C THR A 989 -0.26 -43.85 -21.51
N PRO A 990 -1.47 -43.30 -21.67
CA PRO A 990 -1.63 -41.96 -22.23
C PRO A 990 -1.22 -40.89 -21.21
N THR A 991 -0.35 -39.98 -21.64
CA THR A 991 -0.01 -38.74 -20.91
C THR A 991 -0.85 -37.55 -21.38
N PHE A 992 -1.71 -37.76 -22.37
CA PHE A 992 -2.61 -36.79 -22.96
C PHE A 992 -3.94 -37.44 -23.38
N ILE A 993 -5.04 -36.70 -23.22
CA ILE A 993 -6.35 -37.03 -23.78
C ILE A 993 -7.04 -35.77 -24.32
N ALA A 994 -7.64 -35.88 -25.49
CA ALA A 994 -8.71 -34.99 -25.93
C ALA A 994 -9.99 -35.81 -26.12
N SER A 995 -11.13 -35.33 -25.66
CA SER A 995 -12.41 -36.03 -25.81
C SER A 995 -13.57 -35.07 -25.96
N VAL A 996 -14.66 -35.54 -26.59
CA VAL A 996 -15.93 -34.82 -26.68
C VAL A 996 -17.00 -35.58 -25.90
N LEU A 997 -17.66 -34.88 -24.98
CA LEU A 997 -18.67 -35.38 -24.07
C LEU A 997 -20.02 -34.72 -24.37
N TYR A 998 -21.10 -35.40 -24.02
CA TYR A 998 -22.48 -34.90 -24.16
C TYR A 998 -23.28 -35.16 -22.89
N ILE A 999 -24.22 -34.24 -22.62
CA ILE A 999 -25.12 -34.29 -21.46
C ILE A 999 -26.56 -34.28 -21.98
N ASP A 1000 -27.27 -35.40 -21.80
CA ASP A 1000 -28.61 -35.63 -22.33
C ASP A 1000 -29.69 -35.12 -21.37
N ASN A 1001 -29.83 -33.80 -21.29
CA ASN A 1001 -30.92 -33.15 -20.56
C ASN A 1001 -31.44 -31.90 -21.28
N GLY A 1002 -32.53 -31.32 -20.77
CA GLY A 1002 -33.19 -30.18 -21.42
C GLY A 1002 -32.31 -28.95 -21.61
N ARG A 1003 -31.29 -28.75 -20.76
CA ARG A 1003 -30.36 -27.61 -20.80
C ARG A 1003 -29.23 -27.82 -21.81
N TRP A 1004 -28.69 -29.03 -21.93
CA TRP A 1004 -27.43 -29.30 -22.62
C TRP A 1004 -27.52 -30.18 -23.87
N ASP A 1005 -28.70 -30.72 -24.18
CA ASP A 1005 -28.89 -31.58 -25.35
C ASP A 1005 -28.32 -30.94 -26.65
N GLY A 1006 -27.42 -31.68 -27.30
CA GLY A 1006 -26.73 -31.29 -28.52
C GLY A 1006 -25.53 -30.34 -28.35
N VAL A 1007 -25.18 -29.91 -27.13
CA VAL A 1007 -23.99 -29.08 -26.87
C VAL A 1007 -22.78 -29.97 -26.59
N PRO A 1008 -21.71 -29.92 -27.40
CA PRO A 1008 -20.48 -30.67 -27.13
C PRO A 1008 -19.68 -30.02 -26.00
N PHE A 1009 -19.24 -30.86 -25.05
CA PHE A 1009 -18.28 -30.54 -24.00
C PHE A 1009 -16.93 -31.13 -24.38
N LEU A 1010 -16.03 -30.29 -24.85
CA LEU A 1010 -14.70 -30.70 -25.26
C LEU A 1010 -13.75 -30.62 -24.09
N ILE A 1011 -13.05 -31.71 -23.80
CA ILE A 1011 -12.01 -31.76 -22.77
C ILE A 1011 -10.65 -32.01 -23.41
N LYS A 1012 -9.63 -31.34 -22.90
CA LYS A 1012 -8.23 -31.55 -23.28
C LYS A 1012 -7.36 -31.54 -22.03
N ALA A 1013 -6.75 -32.67 -21.71
CA ALA A 1013 -5.88 -32.85 -20.55
C ALA A 1013 -4.54 -33.44 -20.96
N GLY A 1014 -3.41 -32.94 -20.43
CA GLY A 1014 -2.14 -33.64 -20.59
C GLY A 1014 -0.90 -32.95 -20.03
N HIS A 1015 0.16 -33.75 -19.89
CA HIS A 1015 1.50 -33.33 -19.44
C HIS A 1015 2.45 -33.09 -20.61
N GLY A 1016 3.56 -32.41 -20.36
CA GLY A 1016 4.58 -32.12 -21.36
C GLY A 1016 4.05 -31.28 -22.53
N LEU A 1017 3.07 -30.41 -22.27
CA LEU A 1017 2.51 -29.49 -23.25
C LEU A 1017 3.29 -28.16 -23.28
N ILE A 1018 2.94 -27.27 -24.20
CA ILE A 1018 3.69 -26.03 -24.46
C ILE A 1018 3.64 -24.99 -23.33
N LYS A 1019 2.56 -25.01 -22.54
CA LYS A 1019 2.24 -24.05 -21.48
C LYS A 1019 1.50 -24.76 -20.34
N HIS A 1020 1.84 -24.43 -19.10
CA HIS A 1020 0.96 -24.71 -17.96
C HIS A 1020 -0.25 -23.76 -17.99
N LYS A 1021 -1.46 -24.31 -18.18
CA LYS A 1021 -2.69 -23.55 -18.35
C LYS A 1021 -3.91 -24.38 -17.95
N GLN A 1022 -4.78 -23.81 -17.13
CA GLN A 1022 -6.08 -24.38 -16.75
C GLN A 1022 -7.17 -23.36 -17.09
N GLU A 1023 -8.15 -23.75 -17.91
CA GLU A 1023 -9.12 -22.79 -18.46
C GLU A 1023 -10.43 -23.46 -18.87
N ILE A 1024 -11.53 -22.76 -18.63
CA ILE A 1024 -12.87 -23.11 -19.10
C ILE A 1024 -13.31 -22.04 -20.10
N ARG A 1025 -13.74 -22.45 -21.29
CA ARG A 1025 -14.32 -21.57 -22.31
C ARG A 1025 -15.74 -21.98 -22.61
N ILE A 1026 -16.63 -20.99 -22.61
CA ILE A 1026 -18.03 -21.13 -22.95
C ILE A 1026 -18.24 -20.26 -24.19
N GLN A 1027 -18.34 -20.91 -25.35
CA GLN A 1027 -18.53 -20.20 -26.62
C GLN A 1027 -20.02 -20.11 -26.92
N PHE A 1028 -20.52 -18.89 -27.11
CA PHE A 1028 -21.90 -18.62 -27.44
C PHE A 1028 -22.18 -18.81 -28.94
N ARG A 1029 -23.45 -18.99 -29.31
CA ARG A 1029 -23.91 -18.99 -30.69
C ARG A 1029 -23.85 -17.58 -31.27
N GLY A 1030 -23.72 -17.50 -32.60
CA GLY A 1030 -23.81 -16.23 -33.30
C GLY A 1030 -25.21 -15.63 -33.22
N VAL A 1031 -25.30 -14.30 -33.27
CA VAL A 1031 -26.58 -13.57 -33.27
C VAL A 1031 -27.39 -13.93 -34.53
N PRO A 1032 -28.62 -14.45 -34.40
CA PRO A 1032 -29.48 -14.71 -35.56
C PRO A 1032 -29.75 -13.43 -36.35
N GLY A 1033 -29.60 -13.48 -37.67
CA GLY A 1033 -29.83 -12.32 -38.54
C GLY A 1033 -28.87 -11.15 -38.31
N ASN A 1034 -27.64 -11.41 -37.83
CA ASN A 1034 -26.65 -10.37 -37.53
C ASN A 1034 -26.43 -9.40 -38.70
N LEU A 1035 -26.96 -8.17 -38.56
CA LEU A 1035 -26.88 -7.10 -39.56
C LEU A 1035 -25.44 -6.65 -39.86
N TYR A 1036 -24.49 -6.98 -38.98
CA TYR A 1036 -23.09 -6.59 -39.10
C TYR A 1036 -22.20 -7.71 -39.63
N ARG A 1037 -22.76 -8.84 -40.11
CA ARG A 1037 -22.00 -10.01 -40.58
C ARG A 1037 -20.88 -9.65 -41.56
N ASP A 1038 -21.17 -8.77 -42.52
CA ASP A 1038 -20.20 -8.36 -43.56
C ASP A 1038 -19.09 -7.43 -43.03
N LYS A 1039 -19.15 -7.04 -41.74
CA LYS A 1039 -18.18 -6.16 -41.06
C LYS A 1039 -17.16 -6.91 -40.19
N PHE A 1040 -17.31 -8.23 -40.02
CA PHE A 1040 -16.40 -9.09 -39.25
C PHE A 1040 -15.23 -9.68 -40.08
N GLY A 1041 -15.15 -9.38 -41.38
CA GLY A 1041 -14.23 -10.07 -42.30
C GLY A 1041 -14.64 -11.52 -42.57
N PHE A 1042 -13.71 -12.37 -43.02
CA PHE A 1042 -13.99 -13.76 -43.43
C PHE A 1042 -13.98 -14.79 -42.29
N ASN A 1043 -13.74 -14.39 -41.03
CA ASN A 1043 -13.60 -15.32 -39.90
C ASN A 1043 -14.90 -15.39 -39.08
N ILE A 1044 -15.63 -16.51 -39.24
CA ILE A 1044 -16.94 -16.75 -38.60
C ILE A 1044 -16.81 -16.91 -37.07
N ASP A 1045 -15.69 -17.42 -36.55
CA ASP A 1045 -15.50 -17.60 -35.11
C ASP A 1045 -15.17 -16.27 -34.40
N LEU A 1046 -14.73 -15.23 -35.13
CA LEU A 1046 -14.63 -13.85 -34.60
C LEU A 1046 -16.00 -13.18 -34.38
N ALA A 1047 -17.10 -13.79 -34.83
CA ALA A 1047 -18.44 -13.22 -34.69
C ALA A 1047 -19.20 -13.73 -33.45
N THR A 1048 -18.63 -14.66 -32.68
CA THR A 1048 -19.26 -15.25 -31.48
C THR A 1048 -18.69 -14.69 -30.18
N ASN A 1049 -19.53 -14.54 -29.16
CA ASN A 1049 -19.06 -14.17 -27.83
C ASN A 1049 -18.46 -15.39 -27.11
N GLU A 1050 -17.51 -15.15 -26.22
CA GLU A 1050 -16.90 -16.21 -25.39
C GLU A 1050 -16.77 -15.73 -23.95
N LEU A 1051 -17.21 -16.56 -23.01
CA LEU A 1051 -16.88 -16.39 -21.59
C LEU A 1051 -15.74 -17.35 -21.25
N VAL A 1052 -14.64 -16.81 -20.70
CA VAL A 1052 -13.40 -17.53 -20.43
C VAL A 1052 -13.07 -17.39 -18.96
N LEU A 1053 -13.10 -18.50 -18.23
CA LEU A 1053 -12.60 -18.59 -16.85
C LEU A 1053 -11.20 -19.20 -16.89
N ARG A 1054 -10.18 -18.38 -16.67
CA ARG A 1054 -8.79 -18.81 -16.64
C ARG A 1054 -8.38 -19.10 -15.21
N VAL A 1055 -8.35 -20.37 -14.86
CA VAL A 1055 -8.04 -20.87 -13.51
C VAL A 1055 -6.55 -20.78 -13.21
N HIS A 1056 -5.70 -20.94 -14.23
CA HIS A 1056 -4.24 -20.76 -14.11
C HIS A 1056 -3.59 -20.54 -15.48
N PRO A 1057 -2.48 -19.78 -15.59
CA PRO A 1057 -1.96 -18.81 -14.64
C PRO A 1057 -2.79 -17.51 -14.71
N ASP A 1058 -2.57 -16.60 -13.75
CA ASP A 1058 -3.22 -15.29 -13.70
C ASP A 1058 -4.74 -15.41 -13.74
N GLU A 1059 -5.33 -15.76 -12.59
CA GLU A 1059 -6.75 -16.01 -12.40
C GLU A 1059 -7.60 -14.87 -13.01
N ALA A 1060 -8.44 -15.19 -14.00
CA ALA A 1060 -9.22 -14.18 -14.72
C ALA A 1060 -10.59 -14.67 -15.19
N ILE A 1061 -11.55 -13.75 -15.31
CA ILE A 1061 -12.82 -13.94 -16.01
C ILE A 1061 -12.86 -12.94 -17.17
N ASN A 1062 -12.84 -13.46 -18.40
CA ASN A 1062 -12.88 -12.64 -19.62
C ASN A 1062 -14.19 -12.90 -20.38
N LEU A 1063 -14.89 -11.85 -20.75
CA LEU A 1063 -16.02 -11.91 -21.68
C LEU A 1063 -15.62 -11.23 -22.99
N LYS A 1064 -15.43 -12.04 -24.04
CA LYS A 1064 -15.19 -11.57 -25.41
C LYS A 1064 -16.51 -11.14 -26.04
N ILE A 1065 -16.55 -9.89 -26.47
CA ILE A 1065 -17.70 -9.27 -27.13
C ILE A 1065 -17.31 -8.68 -28.48
N ASN A 1066 -18.27 -8.61 -29.39
CA ASN A 1066 -18.10 -7.89 -30.65
C ASN A 1066 -18.23 -6.38 -30.39
N ASN A 1067 -17.22 -5.60 -30.77
CA ASN A 1067 -17.19 -4.17 -30.53
C ASN A 1067 -16.79 -3.41 -31.80
N LYS A 1068 -17.22 -2.14 -31.91
CA LYS A 1068 -16.77 -1.25 -32.98
C LYS A 1068 -15.33 -0.84 -32.71
N VAL A 1069 -14.46 -1.01 -33.70
CA VAL A 1069 -13.10 -0.48 -33.65
C VAL A 1069 -13.15 1.05 -33.53
N PRO A 1070 -12.50 1.67 -32.52
CA PRO A 1070 -12.44 3.12 -32.40
C PRO A 1070 -11.89 3.79 -33.67
N GLY A 1071 -12.61 4.79 -34.19
CA GLY A 1071 -12.27 5.46 -35.44
C GLY A 1071 -13.50 5.88 -36.25
N LEU A 1072 -13.25 6.38 -37.47
CA LEU A 1072 -14.29 6.90 -38.37
C LEU A 1072 -15.06 5.80 -39.12
N GLY A 1073 -14.53 4.58 -39.20
CA GLY A 1073 -15.15 3.44 -39.88
C GLY A 1073 -16.14 2.66 -39.02
N LEU A 1074 -16.94 1.79 -39.65
CA LEU A 1074 -17.81 0.80 -39.01
C LEU A 1074 -17.25 -0.61 -39.22
N GLN A 1075 -16.03 -0.82 -38.73
CA GLN A 1075 -15.40 -2.13 -38.67
C GLN A 1075 -15.58 -2.69 -37.26
N LEU A 1076 -15.85 -3.99 -37.18
CA LEU A 1076 -16.00 -4.68 -35.90
C LEU A 1076 -14.78 -5.53 -35.60
N ASP A 1077 -14.49 -5.70 -34.32
CA ASP A 1077 -13.46 -6.60 -33.79
C ASP A 1077 -13.93 -7.21 -32.46
N SER A 1078 -13.31 -8.32 -32.05
CA SER A 1078 -13.56 -8.95 -30.76
C SER A 1078 -12.76 -8.24 -29.67
N SER A 1079 -13.45 -7.57 -28.75
CA SER A 1079 -12.85 -6.94 -27.56
C SER A 1079 -13.12 -7.76 -26.30
N GLU A 1080 -12.25 -7.63 -25.30
CA GLU A 1080 -12.36 -8.34 -24.01
C GLU A 1080 -12.83 -7.41 -22.90
N LEU A 1081 -13.92 -7.79 -22.21
CA LEU A 1081 -14.24 -7.28 -20.88
C LEU A 1081 -13.54 -8.20 -19.87
N ASN A 1082 -12.56 -7.67 -19.15
CA ASN A 1082 -11.64 -8.48 -18.35
C ASN A 1082 -11.78 -8.15 -16.85
N LEU A 1083 -11.98 -9.19 -16.05
CA LEU A 1083 -11.78 -9.18 -14.60
C LEU A 1083 -10.55 -10.04 -14.30
N LEU A 1084 -9.40 -9.41 -14.12
CA LEU A 1084 -8.17 -10.06 -13.67
C LEU A 1084 -8.12 -10.01 -12.14
N TYR A 1085 -8.05 -11.18 -11.47
CA TYR A 1085 -8.21 -11.27 -10.01
C TYR A 1085 -7.12 -10.47 -9.29
N ARG A 1086 -5.85 -10.60 -9.71
CA ARG A 1086 -4.73 -9.86 -9.10
C ARG A 1086 -4.85 -8.33 -9.23
N ASP A 1087 -5.56 -7.85 -10.27
CA ASP A 1087 -5.76 -6.41 -10.49
C ASP A 1087 -6.95 -5.88 -9.69
N LYS A 1088 -7.94 -6.75 -9.41
CA LYS A 1088 -9.19 -6.38 -8.72
C LYS A 1088 -9.12 -6.59 -7.21
N TYR A 1089 -8.52 -7.68 -6.76
CA TYR A 1089 -8.48 -8.11 -5.38
C TYR A 1089 -7.06 -7.98 -4.84
N ASN A 1090 -6.86 -7.15 -3.82
CA ASN A 1090 -5.57 -6.94 -3.16
C ASN A 1090 -5.37 -7.94 -2.01
N THR A 1091 -5.65 -9.22 -2.28
CA THR A 1091 -5.57 -10.34 -1.34
C THR A 1091 -4.88 -11.50 -2.03
N GLU A 1092 -3.99 -12.19 -1.32
CA GLU A 1092 -3.45 -13.44 -1.85
C GLU A 1092 -4.57 -14.48 -1.93
N ILE A 1093 -4.63 -15.19 -3.05
CA ILE A 1093 -5.61 -16.25 -3.27
C ILE A 1093 -5.19 -17.45 -2.39
N PRO A 1094 -6.08 -17.95 -1.50
CA PRO A 1094 -5.78 -19.12 -0.68
C PRO A 1094 -5.38 -20.33 -1.55
N ASP A 1095 -4.53 -21.19 -1.01
CA ASP A 1095 -4.29 -22.48 -1.68
C ASP A 1095 -5.52 -23.37 -1.47
N SER A 1096 -5.81 -24.24 -2.43
CA SER A 1096 -7.00 -25.09 -2.38
C SER A 1096 -7.10 -25.93 -1.11
N TYR A 1097 -5.97 -26.35 -0.53
CA TYR A 1097 -5.99 -27.08 0.74
C TYR A 1097 -6.41 -26.22 1.93
N GLU A 1098 -6.15 -24.91 1.92
CA GLU A 1098 -6.60 -24.01 2.98
C GLU A 1098 -8.12 -23.89 2.98
N ARG A 1099 -8.71 -23.68 1.79
CA ARG A 1099 -10.15 -23.61 1.61
C ARG A 1099 -10.83 -24.92 2.02
N LEU A 1100 -10.36 -26.05 1.48
CA LEU A 1100 -10.98 -27.35 1.74
C LEU A 1100 -10.86 -27.77 3.22
N ILE A 1101 -9.72 -27.54 3.86
CA ILE A 1101 -9.59 -27.87 5.30
C ILE A 1101 -10.54 -27.00 6.14
N LEU A 1102 -10.70 -25.72 5.81
CA LEU A 1102 -11.66 -24.84 6.48
C LEU A 1102 -13.09 -25.35 6.33
N ASP A 1103 -13.49 -25.74 5.12
CA ASP A 1103 -14.83 -26.29 4.88
C ASP A 1103 -15.07 -27.57 5.70
N VAL A 1104 -14.04 -28.43 5.87
CA VAL A 1104 -14.16 -29.62 6.75
C VAL A 1104 -14.29 -29.23 8.22
N ILE A 1105 -13.69 -28.12 8.66
CA ILE A 1105 -13.85 -27.60 10.02
C ILE A 1105 -15.28 -27.10 10.23
N ASP A 1106 -15.82 -26.38 9.25
CA ASP A 1106 -17.17 -25.82 9.30
C ASP A 1106 -18.26 -26.88 9.07
N GLY A 1107 -17.89 -28.03 8.47
CA GLY A 1107 -18.82 -29.10 8.12
C GLY A 1107 -19.52 -28.89 6.78
N ASP A 1108 -18.96 -28.01 5.97
CA ASP A 1108 -19.45 -27.76 4.61
C ASP A 1108 -18.87 -28.82 3.66
N SER A 1109 -19.77 -29.44 2.90
CA SER A 1109 -19.51 -30.59 2.06
C SER A 1109 -19.67 -30.30 0.56
N HIS A 1110 -19.99 -29.07 0.16
CA HIS A 1110 -20.35 -28.76 -1.23
C HIS A 1110 -19.20 -28.96 -2.24
N LEU A 1111 -17.94 -28.80 -1.81
CA LEU A 1111 -16.73 -29.03 -2.62
C LEU A 1111 -16.15 -30.44 -2.49
N PHE A 1112 -16.84 -31.38 -1.83
CA PHE A 1112 -16.34 -32.74 -1.61
C PHE A 1112 -17.14 -33.77 -2.40
N ILE A 1113 -16.44 -34.80 -2.87
CA ILE A 1113 -17.06 -35.84 -3.71
C ILE A 1113 -17.89 -36.79 -2.84
N ARG A 1114 -19.20 -36.84 -3.09
CA ARG A 1114 -20.12 -37.80 -2.46
C ARG A 1114 -20.01 -39.19 -3.09
N SER A 1115 -20.34 -40.23 -2.33
CA SER A 1115 -20.27 -41.63 -2.79
C SER A 1115 -20.99 -41.90 -4.11
N ASP A 1116 -22.15 -41.29 -4.34
CA ASP A 1116 -22.94 -41.44 -5.57
C ASP A 1116 -22.41 -40.59 -6.74
N GLU A 1117 -21.80 -39.43 -6.47
CA GLU A 1117 -21.02 -38.68 -7.47
C GLU A 1117 -19.87 -39.53 -7.98
N LEU A 1118 -19.08 -40.09 -7.05
CA LEU A 1118 -17.92 -40.92 -7.37
C LEU A 1118 -18.31 -42.20 -8.13
N ALA A 1119 -19.40 -42.85 -7.71
CA ALA A 1119 -19.91 -44.02 -8.43
C ALA A 1119 -20.28 -43.66 -9.88
N GLN A 1120 -20.93 -42.50 -10.07
CA GLN A 1120 -21.35 -42.07 -11.39
C GLN A 1120 -20.18 -41.68 -12.29
N THR A 1121 -19.14 -41.02 -11.77
CA THR A 1121 -17.94 -40.70 -12.57
C THR A 1121 -17.24 -41.96 -13.08
N TRP A 1122 -17.15 -43.01 -12.26
CA TRP A 1122 -16.63 -44.31 -12.68
C TRP A 1122 -17.51 -45.02 -13.71
N GLU A 1123 -18.83 -45.02 -13.53
CA GLU A 1123 -19.77 -45.60 -14.51
C GLU A 1123 -19.69 -44.95 -15.90
N ILE A 1124 -19.33 -43.66 -15.96
CA ILE A 1124 -19.12 -42.94 -17.22
C ILE A 1124 -17.81 -43.40 -17.89
N ILE A 1125 -16.68 -43.41 -17.16
CA ILE A 1125 -15.34 -43.53 -17.75
C ILE A 1125 -14.81 -44.96 -17.83
N SER A 1126 -15.23 -45.87 -16.96
CA SER A 1126 -14.72 -47.26 -16.93
C SER A 1126 -14.87 -48.01 -18.25
N PRO A 1127 -16.00 -47.90 -18.99
CA PRO A 1127 -16.12 -48.57 -20.30
C PRO A 1127 -15.05 -48.13 -21.30
N LEU A 1128 -14.69 -46.84 -21.31
CA LEU A 1128 -13.62 -46.32 -22.17
C LEU A 1128 -12.26 -46.88 -21.74
N LEU A 1129 -11.97 -46.90 -20.44
CA LEU A 1129 -10.72 -47.46 -19.91
C LEU A 1129 -10.57 -48.94 -20.27
N GLU A 1130 -11.63 -49.73 -20.08
CA GLU A 1130 -11.67 -51.15 -20.46
C GLU A 1130 -11.43 -51.35 -21.96
N GLU A 1131 -12.01 -50.50 -22.82
CA GLU A 1131 -11.82 -50.55 -24.26
C GLU A 1131 -10.36 -50.23 -24.64
N ILE A 1132 -9.77 -49.18 -24.04
CA ILE A 1132 -8.38 -48.78 -24.26
C ILE A 1132 -7.41 -49.92 -23.89
N GLU A 1133 -7.62 -50.53 -22.71
CA GLU A 1133 -6.75 -51.59 -22.17
C GLU A 1133 -6.93 -52.90 -22.95
N THR A 1134 -8.17 -53.28 -23.27
CA THR A 1134 -8.49 -54.52 -24.00
C THR A 1134 -7.97 -54.47 -25.44
N HIS A 1135 -8.17 -53.35 -26.13
CA HIS A 1135 -7.74 -53.17 -27.51
C HIS A 1135 -6.27 -52.73 -27.63
N LYS A 1136 -5.58 -52.48 -26.50
CA LYS A 1136 -4.21 -51.97 -26.46
C LYS A 1136 -4.04 -50.76 -27.39
N VAL A 1137 -4.95 -49.80 -27.26
CA VAL A 1137 -5.01 -48.63 -28.13
C VAL A 1137 -3.71 -47.83 -27.99
N ALA A 1138 -2.94 -47.73 -29.07
CA ALA A 1138 -1.67 -47.04 -29.06
C ALA A 1138 -1.89 -45.52 -29.02
N PRO A 1139 -1.29 -44.78 -28.06
CA PRO A 1139 -1.40 -43.33 -28.01
C PRO A 1139 -0.61 -42.67 -29.14
N GLU A 1140 -1.13 -41.57 -29.68
CA GLU A 1140 -0.41 -40.75 -30.66
C GLU A 1140 0.81 -40.06 -29.99
N LEU A 1141 1.99 -40.21 -30.60
CA LEU A 1141 3.19 -39.57 -30.06
C LEU A 1141 3.20 -38.08 -30.35
N TYR A 1142 3.41 -37.26 -29.31
CA TYR A 1142 3.59 -35.81 -29.45
C TYR A 1142 4.90 -35.36 -28.80
N THR A 1143 5.52 -34.31 -29.32
CA THR A 1143 6.79 -33.80 -28.80
C THR A 1143 6.56 -33.10 -27.46
N PHE A 1144 7.40 -33.37 -26.45
CA PHE A 1144 7.40 -32.62 -25.19
C PHE A 1144 7.60 -31.11 -25.45
N GLY A 1145 6.75 -30.27 -24.85
CA GLY A 1145 6.65 -28.83 -25.12
C GLY A 1145 5.80 -28.48 -26.35
N GLY A 1146 5.17 -29.45 -26.99
CA GLY A 1146 4.24 -29.27 -28.11
C GLY A 1146 2.79 -28.96 -27.69
N ARG A 1147 1.87 -28.85 -28.64
CA ARG A 1147 0.44 -28.58 -28.39
C ARG A 1147 -0.39 -29.85 -28.10
N GLY A 1148 0.24 -31.02 -28.12
CA GLY A 1148 -0.42 -32.33 -28.08
C GLY A 1148 -0.48 -33.01 -29.46
N PRO A 1149 -1.15 -34.17 -29.56
CA PRO A 1149 -1.34 -34.91 -30.80
C PRO A 1149 -2.14 -34.15 -31.85
N VAL A 1150 -1.86 -34.42 -33.13
CA VAL A 1150 -2.58 -33.79 -34.25
C VAL A 1150 -4.03 -34.31 -34.31
N GLY A 1151 -4.29 -35.54 -33.87
CA GLY A 1151 -5.65 -36.10 -33.77
C GLY A 1151 -6.62 -35.20 -33.01
N ALA A 1152 -6.16 -34.48 -31.97
CA ALA A 1152 -7.01 -33.59 -31.19
C ALA A 1152 -7.65 -32.48 -32.05
N TYR A 1153 -6.93 -31.98 -33.06
CA TYR A 1153 -7.46 -30.98 -33.99
C TYR A 1153 -8.55 -31.52 -34.89
N TYR A 1154 -8.35 -32.73 -35.41
CA TYR A 1154 -9.36 -33.41 -36.22
C TYR A 1154 -10.59 -33.76 -35.40
N LEU A 1155 -10.43 -34.12 -34.13
CA LEU A 1155 -11.55 -34.38 -33.21
C LEU A 1155 -12.43 -33.14 -33.03
N GLY A 1156 -11.84 -31.96 -32.79
CA GLY A 1156 -12.61 -30.71 -32.72
C GLY A 1156 -13.36 -30.43 -34.03
N ALA A 1157 -12.66 -30.55 -35.16
CA ALA A 1157 -13.24 -30.31 -36.48
C ALA A 1157 -14.38 -31.27 -36.83
N LYS A 1158 -14.28 -32.56 -36.45
CA LYS A 1158 -15.34 -33.58 -36.59
C LYS A 1158 -16.65 -33.13 -35.94
N HIS A 1159 -16.55 -32.43 -34.80
CA HIS A 1159 -17.69 -31.92 -34.03
C HIS A 1159 -18.04 -30.46 -34.35
N GLY A 1160 -17.46 -29.88 -35.41
CA GLY A 1160 -17.76 -28.52 -35.86
C GLY A 1160 -17.27 -27.43 -34.89
N VAL A 1161 -16.22 -27.71 -34.12
CA VAL A 1161 -15.63 -26.81 -33.13
C VAL A 1161 -14.15 -26.60 -33.43
N LYS A 1162 -13.68 -25.35 -33.36
CA LYS A 1162 -12.25 -25.02 -33.38
C LYS A 1162 -11.76 -24.87 -31.94
N TRP A 1163 -10.63 -25.51 -31.60
CA TRP A 1163 -9.98 -25.30 -30.31
C TRP A 1163 -9.46 -23.86 -30.20
N ALA A 1164 -9.62 -23.24 -29.03
CA ALA A 1164 -9.20 -21.86 -28.83
C ALA A 1164 -7.68 -21.64 -28.79
N ASP A 1165 -6.88 -22.68 -28.56
CA ASP A 1165 -5.41 -22.59 -28.52
C ASP A 1165 -4.76 -22.57 -29.92
N ASP A 1166 -5.56 -22.56 -31.00
CA ASP A 1166 -5.10 -22.64 -32.41
C ASP A 1166 -4.86 -21.33 -33.15
#